data_AF-A0A8B8WQ95-F1
#
_entry.id   AF-A0A8B8WQ95-F1
#
_cell.length_a   1.000
_cell.length_b   1.000
_cell.length_c   1.000
_cell.angle_alpha   90.00
_cell.angle_beta   90.00
_cell.angle_gamma   90.00
#
_symmetry.space_group_name_H-M   'P 1'
#
loop_
_entity.id
_entity.type
_entity.pdbx_description
1 polymer ?
#
loop_
_entity_poly.entity_id
_entity_poly.type
_entity_poly.pdbx_seq_one_letter_code
_entity_poly.pdbx_strand_id
1 'polypeptide(L)'
;MLRARPEALVLLGALLTALLDPAGGQDSLSLTWEVQRYDGWFNNLRHHERGAAGSRLRRLVPANYADGVYQALGEPLLPNPRRLSNTTMRGAAGRPSGRNRTVLGVFFGYHVLSDLVSVEKPGCPAEFLNIHIPPGDPVFDRDQSGDVVLPFQRSRWDPETGQSPSNPRDLTNEVTGWLDGSAIYGSSHSWSDELRSFSGGRLESGPDRAFPRDAHDPLLMWTAPDPATGRRGPRGLYAFGAERGNREPFLQALGLLWFRYHNLWAQRLARQHPLWGDEELFQHARKRVIATYQNIAMYEWLPSFLQQAPPNYTEYRPFLDPSISPEFLAASEQFFSTMVPPGVYMRNTSCHFQMVLNEGFGSSPALRVCNSYWIRENPNLNSAEAVNQLLLGMASQISELEDRIVVEDLRDYWPGPGKFSRTDYVASSIQRGRDMGLPSYSQARQALGLETPENWSDLNRNVDPQVLEATAALYNQDLSRLELLPGGLLESHGDPGPLFSAIVLDQFVRLRDGDRYWFENSRNGLFSMEEIAEIRNTTLRDVLVAVTRVNHGALQPNVFIWQQGAPCPQPRQLTSEDLPPCVPLTVTDFFEGSGPGFGITIVALCCLPLVSLLISGVVAYFRGQERKKLQKKGRESVKKEAAEDGVSAMEWPGPRERGYPITIQLLPDRRLQVLDRRLSVLRTVQLRPPQQVHLILSSNRGRRTLLLKIPKEYDLVMLFNSEEERGTFVQHLQGFCVSWALGLDVAEMSEPELFRKAVTKQQRGRILEVFFRHLFAQVLDIDQADAGTLPLDSSQKVREALACELSRAEFAESLGLKPQDMFVESMFSLADKDGNGYLSFREFLDVLVVFMKGSPEDKSRLMFTMYDLDGNGFLSKDEFFTMMRSFIEISNNCLSKAQLAEVVESMFRESGFQDKQELTWEDFHFMLRDHDNELRRTQLCVKGGGGGIGDILKPNVSCRVSFITRTSGERFCPQGVGLPVSEAPELGGPGLKKRFGKKAVVPPPRLYTEALQEKMQRGFLAQKLQQYKRFVENYRRHIVAVAIFSAICAGLFVERAYYYAFASPPSGIAETTLVGIILSRGTAASVSFMFSYILLTMCRNLITFLRETFLNRYIPFDAAVDFHRWIAMAAVVLAILHSAGHVVNVYIFSVSPLSLLACIFPSVFVNDGYDRGAPAPGSRHHVHLCLPPLPAPQLPGLLVDPPPLHPALCAAHHSRQLRSDPTAPFPHLLPGASTYLCGG
;
A
#
# COMPACT_ATOMS: atom_id res chain seq x y z
N MET A 1 -2.87 -22.93 -15.04
CA MET A 1 -2.13 -23.46 -16.20
C MET A 1 -0.98 -24.32 -15.70
N LEU A 2 -0.93 -25.57 -16.17
CA LEU A 2 0.16 -26.57 -16.16
C LEU A 2 1.09 -26.66 -14.92
N ARG A 3 0.83 -27.71 -14.13
CA ARG A 3 1.74 -28.35 -13.17
C ARG A 3 3.03 -28.81 -13.87
N ALA A 4 4.19 -28.51 -13.28
CA ALA A 4 5.44 -29.21 -13.55
C ALA A 4 5.89 -29.91 -12.26
N ARG A 5 6.04 -31.24 -12.34
CA ARG A 5 6.62 -32.10 -11.29
C ARG A 5 8.16 -31.98 -11.32
N PRO A 6 8.86 -31.89 -10.19
CA PRO A 6 10.32 -31.97 -10.15
C PRO A 6 10.75 -33.39 -9.74
N GLU A 7 10.63 -34.37 -10.64
CA GLU A 7 11.17 -35.73 -10.41
C GLU A 7 12.36 -36.09 -11.33
N ALA A 8 12.89 -35.15 -12.12
CA ALA A 8 13.89 -35.46 -13.15
C ALA A 8 15.27 -34.78 -12.98
N LEU A 9 15.56 -34.14 -11.84
CA LEU A 9 16.84 -33.43 -11.64
C LEU A 9 17.72 -33.94 -10.49
N VAL A 10 17.30 -35.00 -9.79
CA VAL A 10 18.10 -35.62 -8.70
C VAL A 10 18.96 -36.79 -9.20
N LEU A 11 18.67 -37.35 -10.38
CA LEU A 11 19.32 -38.57 -10.88
C LEU A 11 20.54 -38.35 -11.80
N LEU A 12 20.86 -37.11 -12.20
CA LEU A 12 22.06 -36.83 -13.03
C LEU A 12 23.24 -36.25 -12.24
N GLY A 13 23.03 -35.78 -11.00
CA GLY A 13 24.10 -35.27 -10.13
C GLY A 13 24.84 -36.35 -9.34
N ALA A 14 24.26 -37.56 -9.23
CA ALA A 14 24.80 -38.65 -8.41
C ALA A 14 25.85 -39.53 -9.11
N LEU A 15 26.15 -39.29 -10.39
CA LEU A 15 27.05 -40.13 -11.20
C LEU A 15 28.39 -39.46 -11.57
N LEU A 16 28.67 -38.24 -11.12
CA LEU A 16 29.89 -37.49 -11.47
C LEU A 16 30.76 -37.05 -10.29
N THR A 17 30.47 -37.49 -9.06
CA THR A 17 31.32 -37.25 -7.87
C THR A 17 31.88 -38.53 -7.25
N ALA A 18 31.65 -39.69 -7.85
CA ALA A 18 32.28 -40.95 -7.46
C ALA A 18 33.50 -41.22 -8.34
N LEU A 19 34.64 -40.57 -8.06
CA LEU A 19 36.02 -40.98 -8.43
C LEU A 19 37.00 -39.85 -8.05
N LEU A 20 37.12 -39.57 -6.76
CA LEU A 20 38.33 -38.98 -6.19
C LEU A 20 38.63 -39.79 -4.93
N ASP A 21 39.52 -40.78 -5.06
CA ASP A 21 40.19 -41.39 -3.93
C ASP A 21 40.96 -40.31 -3.17
N PRO A 22 40.68 -40.06 -1.88
CA PRO A 22 41.62 -39.35 -1.02
C PRO A 22 42.71 -40.36 -0.64
N ALA A 23 43.92 -40.08 -1.10
CA ALA A 23 45.11 -40.73 -0.60
C ALA A 23 45.21 -40.61 0.93
N GLY A 24 45.31 -41.77 1.60
CA GLY A 24 45.99 -41.96 2.89
C GLY A 24 45.58 -41.04 4.06
N GLY A 25 44.59 -41.49 4.82
CA GLY A 25 44.30 -41.02 6.17
C GLY A 25 43.40 -42.02 6.90
N GLN A 26 44.01 -42.94 7.66
CA GLN A 26 43.34 -43.73 8.69
C GLN A 26 42.74 -42.76 9.71
N ASP A 27 41.41 -42.68 9.83
CA ASP A 27 40.65 -42.29 11.03
C ASP A 27 39.14 -42.33 10.71
N SER A 28 38.58 -43.53 10.60
CA SER A 28 37.13 -43.74 10.65
C SER A 28 36.64 -43.51 12.09
N LEU A 29 35.71 -42.58 12.30
CA LEU A 29 35.07 -42.26 13.59
C LEU A 29 34.69 -43.52 14.39
N SER A 30 35.08 -43.58 15.67
CA SER A 30 35.09 -44.80 16.50
C SER A 30 33.77 -45.17 17.20
N LEU A 31 32.62 -44.67 16.73
CA LEU A 31 31.32 -44.97 17.36
C LEU A 31 30.78 -46.34 16.92
N THR A 32 30.52 -47.25 17.87
CA THR A 32 30.10 -48.64 17.61
C THR A 32 28.58 -48.83 17.45
N TRP A 33 27.80 -47.76 17.57
CA TRP A 33 26.33 -47.78 17.45
C TRP A 33 25.82 -46.66 16.53
N GLU A 34 24.58 -46.78 16.06
CA GLU A 34 23.90 -45.74 15.29
C GLU A 34 23.49 -44.59 16.21
N VAL A 35 24.04 -43.39 16.02
CA VAL A 35 23.67 -42.21 16.82
C VAL A 35 22.18 -41.88 16.65
N GLN A 36 21.46 -41.79 17.76
CA GLN A 36 20.06 -41.35 17.76
C GLN A 36 19.94 -39.93 17.22
N ARG A 37 19.04 -39.70 16.27
CA ARG A 37 18.81 -38.37 15.70
C ARG A 37 18.11 -37.44 16.68
N TYR A 38 18.34 -36.14 16.57
CA TYR A 38 17.74 -35.10 17.41
C TYR A 38 16.32 -34.70 16.98
N ASP A 39 15.95 -35.00 15.73
CA ASP A 39 14.65 -34.67 15.14
C ASP A 39 13.62 -35.81 15.28
N GLY A 40 14.02 -36.92 15.91
CA GLY A 40 13.17 -38.11 16.13
C GLY A 40 12.91 -38.95 14.87
N TRP A 41 13.43 -38.56 13.71
CA TRP A 41 13.25 -39.29 12.46
C TRP A 41 13.98 -40.64 12.46
N PHE A 42 13.48 -41.59 11.65
CA PHE A 42 14.09 -42.91 11.43
C PHE A 42 14.25 -43.76 12.71
N ASN A 43 13.57 -43.41 13.80
CA ASN A 43 13.50 -44.26 14.98
C ASN A 43 12.75 -45.56 14.64
N ASN A 44 11.57 -45.44 14.03
CA ASN A 44 10.86 -46.58 13.47
C ASN A 44 11.34 -46.89 12.04
N LEU A 45 11.56 -48.18 11.72
CA LEU A 45 12.10 -48.62 10.42
C LEU A 45 11.14 -48.47 9.24
N ARG A 46 9.82 -48.50 9.48
CA ARG A 46 8.80 -48.45 8.40
C ARG A 46 8.10 -47.10 8.31
N HIS A 47 7.87 -46.47 9.46
CA HIS A 47 7.16 -45.20 9.59
C HIS A 47 8.10 -44.16 10.19
N HIS A 48 9.00 -43.63 9.37
CA HIS A 48 10.10 -42.77 9.80
C HIS A 48 9.65 -41.49 10.52
N GLU A 49 8.40 -41.07 10.26
CA GLU A 49 7.76 -39.87 10.80
C GLU A 49 7.21 -40.03 12.23
N ARG A 50 7.05 -41.26 12.72
CA ARG A 50 6.47 -41.49 14.06
C ARG A 50 7.38 -40.90 15.14
N GLY A 51 6.80 -40.09 16.01
CA GLY A 51 7.53 -39.41 17.09
C GLY A 51 8.54 -38.36 16.62
N ALA A 52 8.59 -38.04 15.32
CA ALA A 52 9.44 -36.97 14.82
C ALA A 52 8.88 -35.58 15.19
N ALA A 53 9.76 -34.59 15.32
CA ALA A 53 9.33 -33.20 15.48
C ALA A 53 8.55 -32.74 14.23
N GLY A 54 7.41 -32.10 14.44
CA GLY A 54 6.44 -31.71 13.42
C GLY A 54 5.44 -32.81 13.04
N SER A 55 5.53 -34.02 13.61
CA SER A 55 4.56 -35.10 13.35
C SER A 55 3.22 -34.83 14.03
N ARG A 56 2.12 -35.33 13.44
CA ARG A 56 0.78 -35.19 14.02
C ARG A 56 0.61 -36.02 15.30
N LEU A 57 -0.21 -35.52 16.22
CA LEU A 57 -0.64 -36.26 17.40
C LEU A 57 -1.56 -37.43 17.01
N ARG A 58 -1.46 -38.56 17.72
CA ARG A 58 -2.33 -39.73 17.54
C ARG A 58 -3.57 -39.60 18.41
N ARG A 59 -4.76 -39.93 17.92
CA ARG A 59 -5.97 -39.91 18.76
C ARG A 59 -6.33 -41.26 19.36
N LEU A 60 -6.89 -41.24 20.58
CA LEU A 60 -7.56 -42.40 21.18
C LEU A 60 -9.01 -42.49 20.68
N VAL A 61 -9.67 -41.35 20.51
CA VAL A 61 -11.05 -41.21 20.01
C VAL A 61 -11.07 -40.30 18.79
N PRO A 62 -11.90 -40.54 17.76
CA PRO A 62 -12.06 -39.61 16.65
C PRO A 62 -12.32 -38.17 17.12
N ALA A 63 -11.80 -37.18 16.38
CA ALA A 63 -11.89 -35.77 16.74
C ALA A 63 -13.34 -35.31 16.88
N ASN A 64 -13.62 -34.57 17.95
CA ASN A 64 -14.95 -34.07 18.27
C ASN A 64 -15.04 -32.55 17.99
N TYR A 65 -15.35 -32.22 16.74
CA TYR A 65 -15.55 -30.85 16.28
C TYR A 65 -17.02 -30.56 15.97
N ALA A 66 -17.45 -29.30 16.10
CA ALA A 66 -18.82 -28.86 15.84
C ALA A 66 -19.27 -29.13 14.40
N ASP A 67 -18.36 -28.94 13.43
CA ASP A 67 -18.57 -29.21 12.01
C ASP A 67 -18.05 -30.60 11.58
N GLY A 68 -17.50 -31.37 12.53
CA GLY A 68 -16.84 -32.65 12.27
C GLY A 68 -15.47 -32.52 11.57
N VAL A 69 -14.92 -31.32 11.40
CA VAL A 69 -13.66 -31.10 10.68
C VAL A 69 -12.65 -30.30 11.49
N TYR A 70 -12.94 -29.05 11.84
CA TYR A 70 -11.98 -28.17 12.52
C TYR A 70 -12.61 -27.11 13.42
N GLN A 71 -13.92 -26.85 13.33
CA GLN A 71 -14.59 -25.84 14.18
C GLN A 71 -14.74 -26.40 15.59
N ALA A 72 -14.07 -25.78 16.56
CA ALA A 72 -14.11 -26.19 17.95
C ALA A 72 -15.56 -26.14 18.50
N LEU A 73 -15.92 -27.13 19.33
CA LEU A 73 -17.14 -27.06 20.13
C LEU A 73 -17.02 -25.91 21.14
N GLY A 74 -18.09 -25.15 21.32
CA GLY A 74 -18.09 -23.96 22.18
C GLY A 74 -19.48 -23.55 22.64
N GLU A 75 -19.61 -22.31 23.07
CA GLU A 75 -20.87 -21.75 23.58
C GLU A 75 -21.93 -21.64 22.45
N PRO A 76 -23.23 -21.89 22.73
CA PRO A 76 -23.82 -22.25 24.03
C PRO A 76 -23.88 -23.76 24.29
N LEU A 77 -23.35 -24.61 23.40
CA LEU A 77 -23.41 -26.08 23.55
C LEU A 77 -22.58 -26.58 24.73
N LEU A 78 -21.41 -25.98 24.91
CA LEU A 78 -20.51 -26.16 26.05
C LEU A 78 -20.48 -24.88 26.89
N PRO A 79 -20.21 -24.96 28.20
CA PRO A 79 -20.18 -23.80 29.07
C PRO A 79 -19.01 -22.86 28.73
N ASN A 80 -19.12 -21.60 29.18
CA ASN A 80 -18.01 -20.66 29.09
C ASN A 80 -16.76 -21.19 29.85
N PRO A 81 -15.56 -21.20 29.24
CA PRO A 81 -14.35 -21.75 29.86
C PRO A 81 -13.98 -21.10 31.20
N ARG A 82 -14.07 -19.77 31.30
CA ARG A 82 -13.75 -19.03 32.52
C ARG A 82 -14.78 -19.30 33.62
N ARG A 83 -16.07 -19.35 33.26
CA ARG A 83 -17.12 -19.73 34.22
C ARG A 83 -16.92 -21.14 34.75
N LEU A 84 -16.51 -22.09 33.88
CA LEU A 84 -16.23 -23.46 34.27
C LEU A 84 -15.00 -23.56 35.19
N SER A 85 -13.92 -22.86 34.86
CA SER A 85 -12.71 -22.71 35.71
C SER A 85 -13.06 -22.15 37.10
N ASN A 86 -13.81 -21.04 37.15
CA ASN A 86 -14.23 -20.40 38.39
C ASN A 86 -15.14 -21.29 39.26
N THR A 87 -16.06 -22.02 38.64
CA THR A 87 -17.05 -22.84 39.36
C THR A 87 -16.43 -24.15 39.86
N THR A 88 -15.61 -24.78 39.02
CA THR A 88 -15.13 -26.15 39.27
C THR A 88 -13.76 -26.18 39.92
N MET A 89 -12.85 -25.28 39.56
CA MET A 89 -11.43 -25.38 39.94
C MET A 89 -10.98 -24.36 41.01
N ARG A 90 -11.88 -23.49 41.47
CA ARG A 90 -11.60 -22.54 42.55
C ARG A 90 -11.60 -23.24 43.91
N GLY A 91 -10.64 -22.90 44.76
CA GLY A 91 -10.53 -23.39 46.13
C GLY A 91 -9.38 -22.74 46.88
N ALA A 92 -9.21 -23.11 48.15
CA ALA A 92 -8.12 -22.62 48.98
C ALA A 92 -6.81 -23.37 48.68
N ALA A 93 -5.72 -22.64 48.50
CA ALA A 93 -4.36 -23.18 48.40
C ALA A 93 -3.81 -23.60 49.76
N GLY A 94 -2.73 -24.37 49.76
CA GLY A 94 -2.04 -24.87 50.94
C GLY A 94 -2.58 -26.20 51.45
N ARG A 95 -3.15 -27.01 50.56
CA ARG A 95 -3.58 -28.39 50.89
C ARG A 95 -2.45 -29.33 50.49
N PRO A 96 -1.82 -30.07 51.42
CA PRO A 96 -0.71 -30.94 51.06
C PRO A 96 -1.18 -32.15 50.23
N SER A 97 -0.33 -32.59 49.29
CA SER A 97 -0.48 -33.85 48.55
C SER A 97 -0.89 -35.02 49.43
N GLY A 98 -1.87 -35.82 48.97
CA GLY A 98 -2.36 -37.00 49.70
C GLY A 98 -1.33 -38.11 49.82
N ARG A 99 -0.25 -38.04 49.03
CA ARG A 99 0.87 -39.00 49.01
C ARG A 99 2.21 -38.36 49.40
N ASN A 100 2.20 -37.13 49.91
CA ASN A 100 3.40 -36.32 50.15
C ASN A 100 4.33 -36.22 48.92
N ARG A 101 3.74 -36.10 47.71
CA ARG A 101 4.53 -35.86 46.49
C ARG A 101 5.27 -34.54 46.61
N THR A 102 6.51 -34.52 46.16
CA THR A 102 7.34 -33.32 46.27
C THR A 102 7.14 -32.38 45.09
N VAL A 103 7.38 -31.08 45.33
CA VAL A 103 7.34 -30.05 44.28
C VAL A 103 8.39 -30.33 43.19
N LEU A 104 9.53 -30.93 43.56
CA LEU A 104 10.54 -31.37 42.60
C LEU A 104 9.96 -32.36 41.59
N GLY A 105 9.13 -33.30 42.04
CA GLY A 105 8.49 -34.27 41.15
C GLY A 105 7.47 -33.65 40.19
N VAL A 106 6.76 -32.60 40.63
CA VAL A 106 5.81 -31.86 39.79
C VAL A 106 6.55 -31.18 38.64
N PHE A 107 7.60 -30.42 38.95
CA PHE A 107 8.39 -29.74 37.90
C PHE A 107 9.23 -30.70 37.07
N PHE A 108 9.63 -31.85 37.62
CA PHE A 108 10.23 -32.92 36.82
C PHE A 108 9.23 -33.47 35.80
N GLY A 109 7.96 -33.62 36.20
CA GLY A 109 6.86 -33.92 35.28
C GLY A 109 6.70 -32.88 34.17
N TYR A 110 6.74 -31.59 34.50
CA TYR A 110 6.73 -30.52 33.48
C TYR A 110 7.95 -30.59 32.54
N HIS A 111 9.13 -30.93 33.04
CA HIS A 111 10.32 -31.13 32.21
C HIS A 111 10.17 -32.34 31.27
N VAL A 112 9.60 -33.45 31.76
CA VAL A 112 9.25 -34.63 30.94
C VAL A 112 8.23 -34.27 29.87
N LEU A 113 7.20 -33.48 30.19
CA LEU A 113 6.24 -33.01 29.19
C LEU A 113 6.89 -32.14 28.13
N SER A 114 7.80 -31.24 28.50
CA SER A 114 8.52 -30.41 27.53
C SER A 114 9.45 -31.21 26.59
N ASP A 115 9.81 -32.44 26.98
CA ASP A 115 10.57 -33.40 26.17
C ASP A 115 9.66 -34.13 25.17
N LEU A 116 8.43 -34.44 25.59
CA LEU A 116 7.50 -35.29 24.85
C LEU A 116 6.56 -34.51 23.92
N VAL A 117 6.09 -33.33 24.33
CA VAL A 117 5.01 -32.63 23.62
C VAL A 117 5.08 -31.11 23.77
N SER A 118 4.90 -30.41 22.66
CA SER A 118 4.67 -28.96 22.63
C SER A 118 3.70 -28.62 21.51
N VAL A 119 2.58 -27.99 21.88
CA VAL A 119 1.53 -27.53 20.95
C VAL A 119 1.19 -26.06 21.18
N GLU A 120 1.91 -25.36 22.06
CA GLU A 120 1.59 -23.99 22.45
C GLU A 120 1.92 -22.98 21.36
N LYS A 121 2.76 -23.36 20.39
CA LYS A 121 3.10 -22.51 19.25
C LYS A 121 1.85 -22.33 18.37
N PRO A 122 1.44 -21.08 18.11
CA PRO A 122 0.24 -20.83 17.31
C PRO A 122 0.44 -21.24 15.85
N GLY A 123 -0.65 -21.69 15.23
CA GLY A 123 -0.69 -22.09 13.82
C GLY A 123 -0.92 -20.95 12.85
N CYS A 124 -0.75 -21.27 11.56
CA CYS A 124 -0.94 -20.34 10.44
C CYS A 124 -1.90 -20.94 9.39
N PRO A 125 -2.96 -20.21 8.97
CA PRO A 125 -3.32 -18.83 9.31
C PRO A 125 -3.65 -18.63 10.79
N ALA A 126 -3.59 -17.37 11.24
CA ALA A 126 -3.82 -17.01 12.63
C ALA A 126 -5.32 -17.12 12.99
N GLU A 127 -5.71 -18.24 13.56
CA GLU A 127 -7.09 -18.48 14.04
C GLU A 127 -7.21 -18.20 15.54
N PHE A 128 -8.24 -17.45 15.94
CA PHE A 128 -8.50 -17.09 17.34
C PHE A 128 -9.76 -17.78 17.86
N LEU A 129 -9.64 -18.49 18.99
CA LEU A 129 -10.72 -19.13 19.73
C LEU A 129 -10.84 -18.45 21.11
N ASN A 130 -11.22 -17.18 21.09
CA ASN A 130 -11.20 -16.28 22.23
C ASN A 130 -12.03 -16.77 23.43
N ILE A 131 -11.62 -16.38 24.64
CA ILE A 131 -12.34 -16.65 25.88
C ILE A 131 -13.12 -15.39 26.28
N HIS A 132 -14.44 -15.46 26.22
CA HIS A 132 -15.30 -14.40 26.73
C HIS A 132 -15.29 -14.41 28.26
N ILE A 133 -14.99 -13.27 28.87
CA ILE A 133 -14.97 -13.15 30.33
C ILE A 133 -16.38 -12.82 30.83
N PRO A 134 -16.91 -13.58 31.81
CA PRO A 134 -18.20 -13.24 32.42
C PRO A 134 -18.17 -11.83 33.05
N PRO A 135 -19.26 -11.05 32.94
CA PRO A 135 -19.30 -9.68 33.46
C PRO A 135 -19.09 -9.69 34.99
N GLY A 136 -18.22 -8.80 35.46
CA GLY A 136 -17.85 -8.71 36.88
C GLY A 136 -16.94 -9.83 37.37
N ASP A 137 -16.18 -10.49 36.49
CA ASP A 137 -15.10 -11.39 36.91
C ASP A 137 -14.09 -10.64 37.79
N PRO A 138 -13.76 -11.16 38.99
CA PRO A 138 -12.99 -10.42 39.99
C PRO A 138 -11.53 -10.13 39.59
N VAL A 139 -11.01 -10.83 38.58
CA VAL A 139 -9.61 -10.71 38.14
C VAL A 139 -9.53 -9.98 36.81
N PHE A 140 -10.31 -10.42 35.82
CA PHE A 140 -10.18 -9.94 34.44
C PHE A 140 -11.15 -8.80 34.09
N ASP A 141 -12.29 -8.66 34.79
CA ASP A 141 -13.30 -7.61 34.54
C ASP A 141 -13.68 -6.88 35.84
N ARG A 142 -12.68 -6.22 36.45
CA ARG A 142 -12.86 -5.50 37.73
C ARG A 142 -13.77 -4.27 37.60
N ASP A 143 -13.81 -3.67 36.41
CA ASP A 143 -14.57 -2.46 36.11
C ASP A 143 -16.01 -2.77 35.65
N GLN A 144 -16.38 -4.06 35.56
CA GLN A 144 -17.69 -4.55 35.10
C GLN A 144 -18.07 -4.02 33.72
N SER A 145 -17.11 -3.94 32.81
CA SER A 145 -17.34 -3.45 31.45
C SER A 145 -18.17 -4.43 30.63
N GLY A 146 -18.10 -5.73 30.95
CA GLY A 146 -18.85 -6.81 30.29
C GLY A 146 -18.39 -7.14 28.87
N ASP A 147 -17.30 -6.52 28.39
CA ASP A 147 -16.74 -6.70 27.04
C ASP A 147 -15.31 -7.27 27.04
N VAL A 148 -14.80 -7.69 28.21
CA VAL A 148 -13.45 -8.26 28.32
C VAL A 148 -13.38 -9.61 27.62
N VAL A 149 -12.37 -9.76 26.76
CA VAL A 149 -12.09 -10.99 26.01
C VAL A 149 -10.60 -11.30 26.10
N LEU A 150 -10.28 -12.49 26.63
CA LEU A 150 -8.90 -12.99 26.62
C LEU A 150 -8.62 -13.63 25.25
N PRO A 151 -7.60 -13.16 24.51
CA PRO A 151 -7.25 -13.71 23.22
C PRO A 151 -6.61 -15.09 23.41
N PHE A 152 -7.11 -16.07 22.66
CA PHE A 152 -6.53 -17.41 22.64
C PHE A 152 -6.36 -17.82 21.18
N GLN A 153 -5.12 -18.12 20.79
CA GLN A 153 -4.79 -18.50 19.43
C GLN A 153 -4.65 -20.02 19.31
N ARG A 154 -5.20 -20.57 18.22
CA ARG A 154 -5.17 -22.00 17.93
C ARG A 154 -3.74 -22.45 17.59
N SER A 155 -3.42 -23.69 17.98
CA SER A 155 -2.10 -24.30 17.81
C SER A 155 -1.76 -24.56 16.34
N ARG A 156 -0.54 -25.00 16.03
CA ARG A 156 -0.19 -25.59 14.73
C ARG A 156 -0.89 -26.94 14.50
N TRP A 157 -1.17 -27.24 13.24
CA TRP A 157 -1.84 -28.47 12.80
C TRP A 157 -1.20 -29.01 11.53
N ASP A 158 -1.45 -30.30 11.28
CA ASP A 158 -0.95 -31.02 10.12
C ASP A 158 -1.65 -30.48 8.86
N PRO A 159 -0.92 -29.91 7.88
CA PRO A 159 -1.49 -29.36 6.66
C PRO A 159 -2.28 -30.37 5.81
N GLU A 160 -2.05 -31.67 5.98
CA GLU A 160 -2.78 -32.74 5.29
C GLU A 160 -4.16 -33.00 5.89
N THR A 161 -4.48 -32.40 7.04
CA THR A 161 -5.70 -32.62 7.83
C THR A 161 -6.61 -31.38 7.88
N GLY A 162 -7.81 -31.51 8.45
CA GLY A 162 -8.69 -30.38 8.76
C GLY A 162 -9.41 -29.75 7.58
N GLN A 163 -9.57 -30.50 6.48
CA GLN A 163 -10.25 -30.03 5.26
C GLN A 163 -11.51 -30.86 4.91
N SER A 164 -11.71 -32.00 5.56
CA SER A 164 -12.82 -32.91 5.27
C SER A 164 -13.18 -33.77 6.49
N PRO A 165 -14.44 -34.21 6.63
CA PRO A 165 -14.90 -34.95 7.82
C PRO A 165 -14.23 -36.32 8.00
N SER A 166 -13.72 -36.91 6.92
CA SER A 166 -12.97 -38.17 6.98
C SER A 166 -11.52 -37.99 7.47
N ASN A 167 -11.01 -36.76 7.48
CA ASN A 167 -9.68 -36.42 7.99
C ASN A 167 -9.74 -35.07 8.76
N PRO A 168 -10.36 -35.06 9.96
CA PRO A 168 -10.48 -33.87 10.80
C PRO A 168 -9.10 -33.31 11.18
N ARG A 169 -9.06 -32.09 11.70
CA ARG A 169 -7.82 -31.40 12.08
C ARG A 169 -7.08 -32.18 13.17
N ASP A 170 -5.79 -32.42 12.95
CA ASP A 170 -4.87 -32.96 13.94
C ASP A 170 -3.72 -31.98 14.20
N LEU A 171 -3.41 -31.74 15.48
CA LEU A 171 -2.32 -30.85 15.85
C LEU A 171 -0.96 -31.51 15.57
N THR A 172 0.04 -30.68 15.29
CA THR A 172 1.44 -31.13 15.19
C THR A 172 2.14 -30.97 16.52
N ASN A 173 3.00 -31.94 16.85
CA ASN A 173 3.92 -31.82 17.96
C ASN A 173 5.19 -31.08 17.51
N GLU A 174 5.53 -29.96 18.13
CA GLU A 174 6.68 -29.15 17.72
C GLU A 174 8.03 -29.68 18.27
N VAL A 175 7.99 -30.65 19.17
CA VAL A 175 9.16 -31.38 19.69
C VAL A 175 9.11 -32.86 19.28
N THR A 176 10.18 -33.60 19.53
CA THR A 176 10.17 -35.06 19.35
C THR A 176 9.13 -35.67 20.29
N GLY A 177 8.36 -36.65 19.81
CA GLY A 177 7.44 -37.42 20.64
C GLY A 177 8.14 -38.46 21.51
N TRP A 178 9.45 -38.65 21.33
CA TRP A 178 10.25 -39.64 22.03
C TRP A 178 10.71 -39.11 23.39
N LEU A 179 10.94 -40.01 24.34
CA LEU A 179 11.61 -39.67 25.59
C LEU A 179 13.13 -39.70 25.38
N ASP A 180 13.64 -38.81 24.54
CA ASP A 180 15.00 -38.83 24.00
C ASP A 180 15.88 -37.66 24.46
N GLY A 181 15.43 -36.92 25.49
CA GLY A 181 16.20 -35.80 26.03
C GLY A 181 16.22 -34.61 25.09
N SER A 182 15.24 -34.46 24.19
CA SER A 182 15.06 -33.28 23.33
C SER A 182 14.91 -31.98 24.13
N ALA A 183 14.39 -32.03 25.36
CA ALA A 183 14.36 -30.88 26.27
C ALA A 183 15.75 -30.43 26.71
N ILE A 184 16.74 -31.33 26.63
CA ILE A 184 18.15 -31.09 27.00
C ILE A 184 18.97 -30.71 25.77
N TYR A 185 18.79 -31.43 24.65
CA TYR A 185 19.65 -31.36 23.45
C TYR A 185 19.02 -30.67 22.24
N GLY A 186 17.73 -30.33 22.29
CA GLY A 186 16.98 -29.73 21.19
C GLY A 186 16.33 -30.77 20.27
N SER A 187 15.25 -30.36 19.60
CA SER A 187 14.48 -31.19 18.66
C SER A 187 14.98 -31.13 17.21
N SER A 188 16.22 -30.66 16.98
CA SER A 188 16.87 -30.68 15.67
C SER A 188 18.39 -30.67 15.82
N HIS A 189 19.11 -31.13 14.80
CA HIS A 189 20.57 -31.16 14.82
C HIS A 189 21.15 -29.74 14.96
N SER A 190 20.65 -28.78 14.18
CA SER A 190 21.11 -27.39 14.25
C SER A 190 20.89 -26.76 15.62
N TRP A 191 19.82 -27.15 16.33
CA TRP A 191 19.59 -26.73 17.70
C TRP A 191 20.61 -27.32 18.66
N SER A 192 20.89 -28.63 18.54
CA SER A 192 21.94 -29.28 19.34
C SER A 192 23.30 -28.65 19.09
N ASP A 193 23.61 -28.26 17.86
CA ASP A 193 24.87 -27.60 17.52
C ASP A 193 25.00 -26.23 18.21
N GLU A 194 23.92 -25.43 18.23
CA GLU A 194 23.92 -24.13 18.93
C GLU A 194 24.06 -24.28 20.45
N LEU A 195 23.62 -25.41 21.02
CA LEU A 195 23.77 -25.71 22.44
C LEU A 195 25.15 -26.28 22.81
N ARG A 196 26.01 -26.60 21.84
CA ARG A 196 27.31 -27.26 22.05
C ARG A 196 28.48 -26.28 22.03
N SER A 197 29.48 -26.59 22.84
CA SER A 197 30.76 -25.86 22.80
C SER A 197 31.71 -26.37 21.72
N PHE A 198 31.45 -27.57 21.21
CA PHE A 198 32.37 -28.38 20.40
C PHE A 198 33.76 -28.54 21.04
N SER A 199 33.80 -28.52 22.38
CA SER A 199 35.02 -28.73 23.16
C SER A 199 34.80 -29.66 24.36
N GLY A 200 35.54 -30.77 24.36
CA GLY A 200 35.54 -31.74 25.45
C GLY A 200 34.21 -32.48 25.65
N GLY A 201 33.40 -32.55 24.59
CA GLY A 201 32.09 -33.19 24.53
C GLY A 201 31.02 -32.50 25.36
N ARG A 202 31.09 -31.16 25.51
CA ARG A 202 30.25 -30.41 26.45
C ARG A 202 29.17 -29.58 25.76
N LEU A 203 28.10 -29.31 26.51
CA LEU A 203 27.17 -28.22 26.21
C LEU A 203 27.82 -26.88 26.56
N GLU A 204 27.56 -25.86 25.74
CA GLU A 204 28.14 -24.53 25.85
C GLU A 204 27.69 -23.84 27.13
N SER A 205 28.68 -23.39 27.92
CA SER A 205 28.44 -22.66 29.16
C SER A 205 28.67 -21.17 28.99
N GLY A 206 27.94 -20.35 29.74
CA GLY A 206 28.22 -18.92 29.85
C GLY A 206 29.52 -18.63 30.63
N PRO A 207 29.69 -17.36 31.09
CA PRO A 207 30.84 -16.98 31.91
C PRO A 207 30.97 -17.82 33.19
N ASP A 208 29.84 -18.17 33.82
CA ASP A 208 29.78 -19.20 34.85
C ASP A 208 29.53 -20.56 34.21
N ARG A 209 30.46 -21.50 34.43
CA ARG A 209 30.42 -22.87 33.89
C ARG A 209 29.22 -23.69 34.37
N ALA A 210 28.54 -23.26 35.42
CA ALA A 210 27.35 -23.92 35.94
C ALA A 210 26.07 -23.59 35.14
N PHE A 211 26.10 -22.55 34.30
CA PHE A 211 24.96 -22.10 33.51
C PHE A 211 25.28 -22.23 32.01
N PRO A 212 24.27 -22.56 31.19
CA PRO A 212 24.42 -22.50 29.74
C PRO A 212 24.61 -21.06 29.29
N ARG A 213 24.97 -20.87 28.02
CA ARG A 213 25.03 -19.55 27.41
C ARG A 213 23.66 -18.86 27.43
N ASP A 214 23.67 -17.54 27.54
CA ASP A 214 22.48 -16.70 27.34
C ASP A 214 21.97 -16.82 25.90
N ALA A 215 20.66 -16.81 25.72
CA ALA A 215 20.06 -16.70 24.41
C ALA A 215 20.41 -15.34 23.78
N HIS A 216 20.95 -15.36 22.56
CA HIS A 216 21.24 -14.16 21.77
C HIS A 216 20.46 -14.12 20.46
N ASP A 217 20.24 -15.29 19.85
CA ASP A 217 19.44 -15.42 18.63
C ASP A 217 17.94 -15.50 18.97
N PRO A 218 17.09 -14.65 18.39
CA PRO A 218 15.63 -14.76 18.53
C PRO A 218 15.05 -16.09 18.04
N LEU A 219 15.79 -16.87 17.25
CA LEU A 219 15.36 -18.18 16.75
C LEU A 219 15.51 -19.31 17.78
N LEU A 220 16.26 -19.10 18.86
CA LEU A 220 16.64 -20.18 19.77
C LEU A 220 15.69 -20.37 20.95
N MET A 221 15.25 -19.31 21.63
CA MET A 221 14.43 -19.46 22.85
C MET A 221 13.16 -18.63 22.76
N TRP A 222 12.09 -19.12 23.40
CA TRP A 222 10.88 -18.32 23.60
C TRP A 222 11.15 -17.16 24.56
N THR A 223 10.81 -15.94 24.15
CA THR A 223 11.16 -14.69 24.85
C THR A 223 9.95 -13.91 25.38
N ALA A 224 8.87 -14.62 25.75
CA ALA A 224 7.65 -14.03 26.32
C ALA A 224 7.95 -13.01 27.43
N PRO A 225 7.30 -11.82 27.43
CA PRO A 225 7.57 -10.76 28.40
C PRO A 225 7.32 -11.22 29.84
N ASP A 226 8.09 -10.68 30.78
CA ASP A 226 7.92 -10.96 32.20
C ASP A 226 6.60 -10.32 32.65
N PRO A 227 5.62 -11.10 33.11
CA PRO A 227 4.30 -10.58 33.43
C PRO A 227 4.27 -9.77 34.75
N ALA A 228 5.32 -9.84 35.57
CA ALA A 228 5.46 -9.05 36.79
C ALA A 228 6.22 -7.74 36.54
N THR A 229 7.34 -7.78 35.81
CA THR A 229 8.21 -6.60 35.62
C THR A 229 8.04 -5.91 34.26
N GLY A 230 7.43 -6.59 33.28
CA GLY A 230 7.32 -6.12 31.90
C GLY A 230 8.64 -6.15 31.11
N ARG A 231 9.73 -6.69 31.70
CA ARG A 231 11.03 -6.83 31.03
C ARG A 231 10.93 -7.79 29.84
N ARG A 232 11.68 -7.49 28.78
CA ARG A 232 11.60 -8.20 27.49
C ARG A 232 12.95 -8.47 26.85
N GLY A 233 12.93 -9.32 25.83
CA GLY A 233 14.10 -9.72 25.07
C GLY A 233 14.77 -10.97 25.66
N PRO A 234 15.82 -11.47 24.98
CA PRO A 234 16.44 -12.75 25.32
C PRO A 234 17.52 -12.65 26.41
N ARG A 235 17.97 -11.43 26.76
CA ARG A 235 18.94 -11.21 27.84
C ARG A 235 18.39 -11.73 29.16
N GLY A 236 19.17 -12.58 29.84
CA GLY A 236 18.77 -13.24 31.09
C GLY A 236 17.95 -14.52 30.90
N LEU A 237 17.75 -14.99 29.67
CA LEU A 237 17.16 -16.30 29.38
C LEU A 237 18.26 -17.28 28.94
N TYR A 238 18.26 -18.48 29.50
CA TYR A 238 19.24 -19.52 29.22
C TYR A 238 18.89 -20.33 27.97
N ALA A 239 19.89 -20.78 27.21
CA ALA A 239 19.69 -21.70 26.10
C ALA A 239 19.48 -23.15 26.60
N PHE A 240 18.35 -23.75 26.24
CA PHE A 240 18.00 -25.15 26.53
C PHE A 240 17.54 -25.88 25.26
N GLY A 241 17.37 -27.19 25.33
CA GLY A 241 16.75 -27.96 24.26
C GLY A 241 15.26 -27.66 24.09
N ALA A 242 14.53 -27.51 25.20
CA ALA A 242 13.14 -27.09 25.18
C ALA A 242 13.02 -25.56 24.95
N GLU A 243 12.36 -25.15 23.87
CA GLU A 243 12.12 -23.73 23.48
C GLU A 243 11.55 -22.89 24.64
N ARG A 244 10.74 -23.50 25.52
CA ARG A 244 10.08 -22.85 26.68
C ARG A 244 10.73 -23.18 28.04
N GLY A 245 11.98 -23.64 28.07
CA GLY A 245 12.67 -24.04 29.32
C GLY A 245 12.85 -22.94 30.37
N ASN A 246 12.67 -21.65 30.01
CA ASN A 246 12.74 -20.50 30.93
C ASN A 246 11.39 -20.02 31.46
N ARG A 247 10.30 -20.79 31.27
CA ARG A 247 8.94 -20.38 31.66
C ARG A 247 8.83 -19.98 33.12
N GLU A 248 9.45 -20.76 34.01
CA GLU A 248 9.60 -20.45 35.44
C GLU A 248 10.97 -20.94 35.94
N PRO A 249 11.51 -20.36 37.02
CA PRO A 249 12.82 -20.75 37.56
C PRO A 249 12.90 -22.20 38.03
N PHE A 250 11.77 -22.85 38.30
CA PHE A 250 11.70 -24.23 38.78
C PHE A 250 11.97 -25.23 37.65
N LEU A 251 11.35 -25.01 36.49
CA LEU A 251 11.61 -25.76 35.27
C LEU A 251 13.02 -25.46 34.76
N GLN A 252 13.43 -24.18 34.81
CA GLN A 252 14.79 -23.75 34.48
C GLN A 252 15.83 -24.47 35.35
N ALA A 253 15.59 -24.62 36.66
CA ALA A 253 16.51 -25.33 37.56
C ALA A 253 16.70 -26.80 37.19
N LEU A 254 15.68 -27.47 36.65
CA LEU A 254 15.80 -28.83 36.12
C LEU A 254 16.56 -28.87 34.79
N GLY A 255 16.34 -27.90 33.89
CA GLY A 255 17.17 -27.74 32.69
C GLY A 255 18.65 -27.57 33.06
N LEU A 256 18.95 -26.75 34.07
CA LEU A 256 20.30 -26.56 34.61
C LEU A 256 20.86 -27.82 35.30
N LEU A 257 20.02 -28.62 35.94
CA LEU A 257 20.42 -29.90 36.52
C LEU A 257 20.92 -30.85 35.42
N TRP A 258 20.15 -31.02 34.34
CA TRP A 258 20.47 -31.91 33.23
C TRP A 258 21.64 -31.41 32.39
N PHE A 259 21.72 -30.10 32.13
CA PHE A 259 22.88 -29.45 31.50
C PHE A 259 24.18 -29.76 32.27
N ARG A 260 24.18 -29.53 33.59
CA ARG A 260 25.35 -29.80 34.43
C ARG A 260 25.66 -31.30 34.53
N TYR A 261 24.64 -32.15 34.54
CA TYR A 261 24.82 -33.61 34.57
C TYR A 261 25.47 -34.14 33.29
N HIS A 262 25.09 -33.63 32.11
CA HIS A 262 25.76 -33.93 30.85
C HIS A 262 27.23 -33.49 30.88
N ASN A 263 27.49 -32.25 31.28
CA ASN A 263 28.86 -31.73 31.36
C ASN A 263 29.73 -32.50 32.37
N LEU A 264 29.12 -33.03 33.45
CA LEU A 264 29.79 -33.91 34.39
C LEU A 264 30.14 -35.27 33.76
N TRP A 265 29.23 -35.87 32.99
CA TRP A 265 29.49 -37.13 32.28
C TRP A 265 30.54 -36.97 31.19
N ALA A 266 30.47 -35.92 30.37
CA ALA A 266 31.50 -35.61 29.39
C ALA A 266 32.89 -35.49 30.04
N GLN A 267 32.97 -34.84 31.21
CA GLN A 267 34.21 -34.76 31.99
C GLN A 267 34.68 -36.11 32.54
N ARG A 268 33.76 -36.97 33.00
CA ARG A 268 34.10 -38.32 33.49
C ARG A 268 34.64 -39.19 32.36
N LEU A 269 33.98 -39.17 31.22
CA LEU A 269 34.37 -39.90 30.02
C LEU A 269 35.71 -39.40 29.49
N ALA A 270 35.95 -38.08 29.45
CA ALA A 270 37.23 -37.52 29.04
C ALA A 270 38.40 -37.94 29.96
N ARG A 271 38.14 -38.20 31.25
CA ARG A 271 39.15 -38.75 32.17
C ARG A 271 39.39 -40.24 31.96
N GLN A 272 38.35 -41.00 31.64
CA GLN A 272 38.42 -42.45 31.40
C GLN A 272 39.03 -42.77 30.03
N HIS A 273 38.74 -41.93 29.02
CA HIS A 273 39.16 -42.08 27.64
C HIS A 273 39.82 -40.79 27.12
N PRO A 274 41.09 -40.52 27.51
CA PRO A 274 41.76 -39.25 27.16
C PRO A 274 42.05 -39.05 25.67
N LEU A 275 41.91 -40.10 24.85
CA LEU A 275 42.14 -40.09 23.41
C LEU A 275 40.88 -39.76 22.60
N TRP A 276 39.70 -39.74 23.22
CA TRP A 276 38.45 -39.47 22.51
C TRP A 276 38.32 -38.02 22.09
N GLY A 277 37.79 -37.81 20.88
CA GLY A 277 37.46 -36.50 20.33
C GLY A 277 36.21 -35.88 20.96
N ASP A 278 35.90 -34.63 20.60
CA ASP A 278 34.71 -33.92 21.09
C ASP A 278 33.41 -34.68 20.79
N GLU A 279 33.23 -35.10 19.55
CA GLU A 279 32.01 -35.78 19.09
C GLU A 279 31.79 -37.11 19.83
N GLU A 280 32.85 -37.90 20.02
CA GLU A 280 32.79 -39.17 20.74
C GLU A 280 32.37 -38.96 22.20
N LEU A 281 33.01 -38.00 22.87
CA LEU A 281 32.67 -37.62 24.25
C LEU A 281 31.22 -37.12 24.37
N PHE A 282 30.79 -36.26 23.44
CA PHE A 282 29.44 -35.71 23.42
C PHE A 282 28.41 -36.82 23.24
N GLN A 283 28.59 -37.72 22.26
CA GLN A 283 27.62 -38.78 21.98
C GLN A 283 27.56 -39.83 23.09
N HIS A 284 28.70 -40.22 23.69
CA HIS A 284 28.70 -41.10 24.85
C HIS A 284 28.01 -40.45 26.06
N ALA A 285 28.27 -39.17 26.33
CA ALA A 285 27.63 -38.43 27.41
C ALA A 285 26.12 -38.27 27.18
N ARG A 286 25.72 -37.84 25.97
CA ARG A 286 24.32 -37.73 25.54
C ARG A 286 23.58 -39.06 25.70
N LYS A 287 24.14 -40.14 25.16
CA LYS A 287 23.58 -41.49 25.27
C LYS A 287 23.33 -41.89 26.74
N ARG A 288 24.33 -41.72 27.63
CA ARG A 288 24.20 -42.06 29.06
C ARG A 288 23.17 -41.19 29.79
N VAL A 289 23.11 -39.90 29.47
CA VAL A 289 22.14 -38.97 30.08
C VAL A 289 20.71 -39.30 29.64
N ILE A 290 20.47 -39.57 28.35
CA ILE A 290 19.16 -39.97 27.84
C ILE A 290 18.67 -41.23 28.55
N ALA A 291 19.52 -42.26 28.65
CA ALA A 291 19.14 -43.50 29.33
C ALA A 291 18.83 -43.30 30.82
N THR A 292 19.59 -42.43 31.50
CA THR A 292 19.33 -42.06 32.89
C THR A 292 18.00 -41.32 33.04
N TYR A 293 17.71 -40.40 32.11
CA TYR A 293 16.46 -39.63 32.05
C TYR A 293 15.25 -40.55 31.82
N GLN A 294 15.35 -41.45 30.85
CA GLN A 294 14.36 -42.48 30.55
C GLN A 294 14.07 -43.38 31.77
N ASN A 295 15.12 -43.86 32.45
CA ASN A 295 14.99 -44.69 33.64
C ASN A 295 14.24 -43.96 34.77
N ILE A 296 14.67 -42.74 35.09
CA ILE A 296 14.06 -41.95 36.16
C ILE A 296 12.60 -41.64 35.84
N ALA A 297 12.30 -41.19 34.62
CA ALA A 297 10.94 -40.89 34.20
C ALA A 297 10.02 -42.12 34.25
N MET A 298 10.43 -43.25 33.68
CA MET A 298 9.57 -44.43 33.54
C MET A 298 9.45 -45.26 34.81
N TYR A 299 10.53 -45.38 35.60
CA TYR A 299 10.62 -46.36 36.69
C TYR A 299 10.71 -45.77 38.09
N GLU A 300 10.97 -44.47 38.23
CA GLU A 300 11.02 -43.78 39.54
C GLU A 300 9.88 -42.76 39.68
N TRP A 301 9.76 -41.86 38.71
CA TRP A 301 8.77 -40.79 38.71
C TRP A 301 7.36 -41.28 38.38
N LEU A 302 7.16 -41.99 37.26
CA LEU A 302 5.82 -42.44 36.86
C LEU A 302 5.12 -43.29 37.95
N PRO A 303 5.79 -44.27 38.61
CA PRO A 303 5.16 -45.02 39.68
C PRO A 303 4.88 -44.19 40.94
N SER A 304 5.71 -43.21 41.27
CA SER A 304 5.47 -42.33 42.42
C SER A 304 4.30 -41.36 42.17
N PHE A 305 4.10 -40.94 40.92
CA PHE A 305 3.04 -40.01 40.55
C PHE A 305 1.71 -40.69 40.23
N LEU A 306 1.69 -41.88 39.61
CA LEU A 306 0.44 -42.61 39.30
C LEU A 306 0.05 -43.66 40.34
N GLN A 307 0.95 -44.03 41.27
CA GLN A 307 0.80 -45.21 42.14
C GLN A 307 0.59 -46.53 41.34
N GLN A 308 1.00 -46.53 40.08
CA GLN A 308 0.92 -47.66 39.17
C GLN A 308 2.29 -47.85 38.51
N ALA A 309 2.84 -49.05 38.63
CA ALA A 309 4.08 -49.39 37.93
C ALA A 309 3.78 -49.81 36.48
N PRO A 310 4.60 -49.39 35.51
CA PRO A 310 4.47 -49.92 34.16
C PRO A 310 4.76 -51.43 34.14
N PRO A 311 4.16 -52.19 33.20
CA PRO A 311 4.46 -53.61 33.03
C PRO A 311 5.95 -53.81 32.72
N ASN A 312 6.53 -54.94 33.12
CA ASN A 312 7.94 -55.24 32.82
C ASN A 312 8.21 -55.15 31.32
N TYR A 313 9.36 -54.56 30.96
CA TYR A 313 9.78 -54.44 29.57
C TYR A 313 10.09 -55.84 28.99
N THR A 314 9.53 -56.14 27.81
CA THR A 314 9.72 -57.44 27.15
C THR A 314 10.65 -57.33 25.96
N GLU A 315 10.30 -56.47 25.00
CA GLU A 315 11.08 -56.21 23.78
C GLU A 315 10.55 -54.98 23.06
N TYR A 316 11.35 -54.46 22.12
CA TYR A 316 10.95 -53.41 21.20
C TYR A 316 9.87 -53.90 20.22
N ARG A 317 8.79 -53.13 20.07
CA ARG A 317 7.63 -53.42 19.22
C ARG A 317 7.59 -52.46 18.01
N PRO A 318 8.17 -52.85 16.85
CA PRO A 318 8.26 -51.96 15.69
C PRO A 318 6.92 -51.59 15.03
N PHE A 319 5.84 -52.32 15.32
CA PHE A 319 4.52 -52.04 14.73
C PHE A 319 3.65 -51.15 15.62
N LEU A 320 4.05 -50.92 16.88
CA LEU A 320 3.33 -50.05 17.81
C LEU A 320 3.48 -48.58 17.38
N ASP A 321 2.43 -47.79 17.57
CA ASP A 321 2.46 -46.35 17.33
C ASP A 321 2.70 -45.58 18.65
N PRO A 322 3.90 -45.01 18.84
CA PRO A 322 4.29 -44.31 20.05
C PRO A 322 3.89 -42.84 20.05
N SER A 323 3.36 -42.30 18.94
CA SER A 323 2.99 -40.88 18.85
C SER A 323 2.14 -40.44 20.03
N ILE A 324 2.41 -39.21 20.49
CA ILE A 324 1.71 -38.60 21.62
C ILE A 324 0.25 -38.38 21.27
N SER A 325 -0.65 -38.61 22.23
CA SER A 325 -2.07 -38.34 22.09
C SER A 325 -2.50 -36.99 22.65
N PRO A 326 -3.48 -36.30 22.02
CA PRO A 326 -3.99 -35.04 22.57
C PRO A 326 -4.69 -35.25 23.92
N GLU A 327 -5.29 -36.43 24.15
CA GLU A 327 -5.83 -36.82 25.45
C GLU A 327 -4.73 -36.92 26.52
N PHE A 328 -3.54 -37.44 26.17
CA PHE A 328 -2.38 -37.47 27.07
C PHE A 328 -1.91 -36.07 27.44
N LEU A 329 -1.81 -35.16 26.47
CA LEU A 329 -1.43 -33.77 26.76
C LEU A 329 -2.39 -33.15 27.79
N ALA A 330 -3.70 -33.27 27.56
CA ALA A 330 -4.70 -32.72 28.48
C ALA A 330 -4.67 -33.40 29.86
N ALA A 331 -4.54 -34.72 29.93
CA ALA A 331 -4.49 -35.45 31.19
C ALA A 331 -3.25 -35.09 32.01
N SER A 332 -2.08 -35.07 31.37
CA SER A 332 -0.79 -34.84 32.03
C SER A 332 -0.63 -33.38 32.50
N GLU A 333 -0.94 -32.40 31.65
CA GLU A 333 -0.87 -30.97 32.02
C GLU A 333 -1.71 -30.66 33.26
N GLN A 334 -2.91 -31.23 33.35
CA GLN A 334 -3.88 -30.90 34.38
C GLN A 334 -3.63 -31.66 35.67
N PHE A 335 -3.15 -32.89 35.56
CA PHE A 335 -2.66 -33.61 36.73
C PHE A 335 -1.50 -32.84 37.39
N PHE A 336 -0.57 -32.24 36.65
CA PHE A 336 0.47 -31.42 37.27
C PHE A 336 -0.02 -30.07 37.77
N SER A 337 -0.95 -29.43 37.05
CA SER A 337 -1.43 -28.09 37.41
C SER A 337 -2.12 -28.04 38.77
N THR A 338 -2.84 -29.10 39.17
CA THR A 338 -3.45 -29.18 40.51
C THR A 338 -2.44 -29.32 41.64
N MET A 339 -1.20 -29.76 41.35
CA MET A 339 -0.16 -29.95 42.37
C MET A 339 0.81 -28.78 42.49
N VAL A 340 0.72 -27.76 41.63
CA VAL A 340 1.64 -26.61 41.69
C VAL A 340 1.35 -25.78 42.95
N PRO A 341 2.36 -25.55 43.82
CA PRO A 341 2.18 -24.74 45.02
C PRO A 341 2.12 -23.23 44.71
N PRO A 342 1.58 -22.40 45.63
CA PRO A 342 1.59 -20.94 45.46
C PRO A 342 3.00 -20.33 45.58
N GLY A 343 3.94 -21.04 46.21
CA GLY A 343 5.35 -20.64 46.32
C GLY A 343 6.28 -21.82 46.51
N VAL A 344 7.58 -21.58 46.28
CA VAL A 344 8.61 -22.63 46.33
C VAL A 344 9.74 -22.25 47.28
N TYR A 345 10.05 -23.14 48.20
CA TYR A 345 11.12 -22.98 49.17
C TYR A 345 12.52 -23.05 48.55
N MET A 346 13.46 -22.36 49.19
CA MET A 346 14.90 -22.53 48.95
C MET A 346 15.55 -23.02 50.24
N ARG A 347 16.38 -24.06 50.14
CA ARG A 347 16.95 -24.74 51.31
C ARG A 347 18.43 -25.07 51.12
N ASN A 348 19.26 -24.81 52.13
CA ASN A 348 20.67 -25.21 52.11
C ASN A 348 20.89 -26.67 52.59
N THR A 349 22.14 -27.13 52.52
CA THR A 349 22.53 -28.49 52.91
C THR A 349 22.37 -28.79 54.40
N SER A 350 22.35 -27.77 55.27
CA SER A 350 22.16 -27.88 56.72
C SER A 350 20.68 -27.87 57.15
N CYS A 351 19.76 -28.15 56.22
CA CYS A 351 18.31 -28.11 56.43
C CYS A 351 17.73 -26.73 56.82
N HIS A 352 18.45 -25.63 56.55
CA HIS A 352 17.93 -24.28 56.79
C HIS A 352 17.21 -23.76 55.53
N PHE A 353 15.98 -23.30 55.72
CA PHE A 353 15.15 -22.68 54.69
C PHE A 353 15.34 -21.17 54.71
N GLN A 354 15.85 -20.62 53.61
CA GLN A 354 16.19 -19.20 53.53
C GLN A 354 14.99 -18.34 53.15
N MET A 355 14.96 -17.12 53.70
CA MET A 355 14.00 -16.11 53.27
C MET A 355 14.39 -15.56 51.90
N VAL A 356 13.41 -15.39 51.01
CA VAL A 356 13.56 -14.90 49.65
C VAL A 356 13.30 -13.40 49.63
N LEU A 357 14.17 -12.63 48.97
CA LEU A 357 13.98 -11.19 48.79
C LEU A 357 13.07 -10.92 47.59
N ASN A 358 12.01 -10.15 47.79
CA ASN A 358 11.07 -9.78 46.74
C ASN A 358 11.22 -8.29 46.41
N GLU A 359 11.38 -7.98 45.13
CA GLU A 359 11.43 -6.59 44.67
C GLU A 359 10.14 -5.88 45.05
N GLY A 360 10.23 -4.86 45.91
CA GLY A 360 9.09 -4.03 46.34
C GLY A 360 8.20 -4.61 47.46
N PHE A 361 8.41 -5.87 47.89
CA PHE A 361 7.54 -6.53 48.89
C PHE A 361 8.27 -7.06 50.14
N GLY A 362 9.57 -6.79 50.29
CA GLY A 362 10.36 -7.27 51.43
C GLY A 362 10.72 -8.75 51.32
N SER A 363 10.96 -9.43 52.45
CA SER A 363 11.33 -10.85 52.47
C SER A 363 10.12 -11.77 52.68
N SER A 364 10.08 -12.89 51.95
CA SER A 364 9.07 -13.95 52.06
C SER A 364 9.71 -15.29 52.42
N PRO A 365 8.95 -16.25 52.96
CA PRO A 365 9.48 -17.58 53.27
C PRO A 365 9.83 -18.42 52.02
N ALA A 366 9.31 -18.06 50.85
CA ALA A 366 9.47 -18.81 49.60
C ALA A 366 9.32 -17.89 48.38
N LEU A 367 9.78 -18.36 47.22
CA LEU A 367 9.66 -17.67 45.94
C LEU A 367 8.25 -17.84 45.40
N ARG A 368 7.54 -16.72 45.15
CA ARG A 368 6.17 -16.73 44.63
C ARG A 368 6.13 -17.18 43.17
N VAL A 369 5.24 -18.12 42.82
CA VAL A 369 5.18 -18.68 41.45
C VAL A 369 4.75 -17.62 40.44
N CYS A 370 3.61 -16.95 40.66
CA CYS A 370 3.07 -15.96 39.72
C CYS A 370 4.01 -14.78 39.43
N ASN A 371 4.89 -14.40 40.36
CA ASN A 371 5.83 -13.30 40.19
C ASN A 371 7.19 -13.74 39.63
N SER A 372 7.36 -15.02 39.30
CA SER A 372 8.62 -15.58 38.82
C SER A 372 8.56 -16.15 37.39
N TYR A 373 7.39 -16.08 36.74
CA TYR A 373 7.27 -16.46 35.34
C TYR A 373 8.16 -15.61 34.43
N TRP A 374 8.89 -16.25 33.53
CA TRP A 374 9.80 -15.62 32.57
C TRP A 374 10.74 -14.58 33.19
N ILE A 375 11.17 -14.75 34.43
CA ILE A 375 12.07 -13.80 35.09
C ILE A 375 13.43 -13.79 34.39
N ARG A 376 13.95 -12.60 34.06
CA ARG A 376 15.25 -12.43 33.36
C ARG A 376 16.42 -12.34 34.32
N GLU A 377 16.23 -11.59 35.40
CA GLU A 377 17.23 -11.36 36.41
C GLU A 377 16.56 -11.60 37.74
N ASN A 378 16.91 -12.72 38.39
CA ASN A 378 16.40 -13.02 39.71
C ASN A 378 17.53 -12.80 40.72
N PRO A 379 17.43 -11.80 41.63
CA PRO A 379 18.45 -11.54 42.62
C PRO A 379 18.69 -12.73 43.56
N ASN A 380 17.70 -13.61 43.70
CA ASN A 380 17.78 -14.82 44.53
C ASN A 380 18.35 -16.03 43.79
N LEU A 381 18.51 -15.99 42.45
CA LEU A 381 19.04 -17.10 41.64
C LEU A 381 20.25 -16.66 40.81
N ASN A 382 21.18 -15.95 41.44
CA ASN A 382 22.36 -15.38 40.79
C ASN A 382 23.61 -16.29 40.80
N SER A 383 23.50 -17.51 41.34
CA SER A 383 24.63 -18.43 41.50
C SER A 383 24.20 -19.89 41.43
N ALA A 384 25.14 -20.77 41.10
CA ALA A 384 24.91 -22.21 41.08
C ALA A 384 24.43 -22.75 42.43
N GLU A 385 24.91 -22.17 43.53
CA GLU A 385 24.50 -22.56 44.88
C GLU A 385 23.05 -22.18 45.17
N ALA A 386 22.59 -21.01 44.71
CA ALA A 386 21.19 -20.63 44.83
C ALA A 386 20.26 -21.58 44.03
N VAL A 387 20.66 -22.01 42.84
CA VAL A 387 19.94 -23.03 42.07
C VAL A 387 19.94 -24.38 42.80
N ASN A 388 21.07 -24.77 43.42
CA ASN A 388 21.12 -25.97 44.25
C ASN A 388 20.13 -25.86 45.42
N GLN A 389 20.08 -24.71 46.08
CA GLN A 389 19.15 -24.48 47.18
C GLN A 389 17.69 -24.56 46.75
N LEU A 390 17.37 -24.10 45.54
CA LEU A 390 16.04 -24.25 44.95
C LEU A 390 15.70 -25.74 44.70
N LEU A 391 16.63 -26.50 44.10
CA LEU A 391 16.45 -27.95 43.89
C LEU A 391 16.25 -28.72 45.21
N LEU A 392 17.05 -28.40 46.23
CA LEU A 392 16.95 -29.00 47.56
C LEU A 392 15.67 -28.59 48.31
N GLY A 393 15.21 -27.35 48.10
CA GLY A 393 13.95 -26.86 48.64
C GLY A 393 12.75 -27.59 48.02
N MET A 394 12.73 -27.71 46.69
CA MET A 394 11.71 -28.47 45.95
C MET A 394 11.69 -29.95 46.34
N ALA A 395 12.84 -30.56 46.64
CA ALA A 395 12.93 -31.95 47.10
C ALA A 395 12.34 -32.15 48.51
N SER A 396 12.40 -31.13 49.36
CA SER A 396 11.86 -31.17 50.73
C SER A 396 10.41 -30.71 50.82
N GLN A 397 9.96 -29.89 49.87
CA GLN A 397 8.62 -29.31 49.87
C GLN A 397 7.59 -30.27 49.32
N ILE A 398 6.48 -30.40 50.03
CA ILE A 398 5.29 -31.16 49.62
C ILE A 398 4.46 -30.28 48.66
N SER A 399 4.05 -30.88 47.56
CA SER A 399 3.17 -30.28 46.55
C SER A 399 1.74 -30.09 47.04
N GLU A 400 0.92 -29.41 46.23
CA GLU A 400 -0.51 -29.28 46.52
C GLU A 400 -1.26 -30.61 46.33
N LEU A 401 -2.47 -30.68 46.89
CA LEU A 401 -3.32 -31.84 46.82
C LEU A 401 -3.75 -32.13 45.38
N GLU A 402 -3.72 -33.42 45.02
CA GLU A 402 -4.23 -33.93 43.76
C GLU A 402 -5.76 -33.97 43.79
N ASP A 403 -6.39 -32.82 43.57
CA ASP A 403 -7.84 -32.67 43.52
C ASP A 403 -8.27 -31.80 42.33
N ARG A 404 -9.41 -31.12 42.45
CA ARG A 404 -9.93 -30.22 41.42
C ARG A 404 -9.34 -28.81 41.52
N ILE A 405 -8.69 -28.46 42.62
CA ILE A 405 -8.34 -27.07 42.96
C ILE A 405 -7.04 -26.71 42.25
N VAL A 406 -7.06 -25.59 41.54
CA VAL A 406 -5.86 -25.01 40.93
C VAL A 406 -5.58 -23.66 41.59
N VAL A 407 -4.34 -23.48 42.05
CA VAL A 407 -3.88 -22.26 42.72
C VAL A 407 -4.05 -21.02 41.84
N GLU A 408 -4.23 -19.86 42.46
CA GLU A 408 -4.43 -18.59 41.73
C GLU A 408 -3.26 -18.24 40.81
N ASP A 409 -2.05 -18.66 41.17
CA ASP A 409 -0.83 -18.45 40.37
C ASP A 409 -0.96 -19.01 38.94
N LEU A 410 -1.74 -20.07 38.75
CA LEU A 410 -2.07 -20.64 37.43
C LEU A 410 -3.46 -20.21 36.95
N ARG A 411 -4.47 -20.31 37.82
CA ARG A 411 -5.88 -20.06 37.43
C ARG A 411 -6.15 -18.59 37.07
N ASP A 412 -5.42 -17.64 37.65
CA ASP A 412 -5.66 -16.21 37.47
C ASP A 412 -4.43 -15.45 36.96
N TYR A 413 -3.22 -15.93 37.29
CA TYR A 413 -1.97 -15.21 37.03
C TYR A 413 -0.99 -15.94 36.11
N TRP A 414 -1.47 -16.88 35.28
CA TRP A 414 -0.64 -17.51 34.26
C TRP A 414 -0.17 -16.48 33.21
N PRO A 415 1.03 -16.61 32.61
CA PRO A 415 1.49 -15.69 31.58
C PRO A 415 0.53 -15.64 30.38
N GLY A 416 -0.02 -14.46 30.12
CA GLY A 416 -0.91 -14.23 28.97
C GLY A 416 -0.12 -14.02 27.68
N PRO A 417 -0.59 -14.55 26.53
CA PRO A 417 0.01 -14.26 25.23
C PRO A 417 -0.44 -12.88 24.70
N GLY A 418 0.45 -12.17 24.00
CA GLY A 418 0.07 -10.97 23.25
C GLY A 418 -0.31 -9.77 24.11
N LYS A 419 -1.61 -9.48 24.14
CA LYS A 419 -2.19 -8.23 24.64
C LYS A 419 -2.25 -8.18 26.17
N PHE A 420 -2.34 -9.30 26.86
CA PHE A 420 -2.56 -9.37 28.30
C PHE A 420 -1.37 -10.02 28.98
N SER A 421 -0.87 -9.45 30.09
CA SER A 421 0.24 -10.05 30.84
C SER A 421 -0.17 -11.30 31.62
N ARG A 422 -1.46 -11.40 31.99
CA ARG A 422 -2.02 -12.56 32.71
C ARG A 422 -3.20 -13.17 31.94
N THR A 423 -3.40 -14.48 32.12
CA THR A 423 -4.53 -15.26 31.63
C THR A 423 -4.89 -16.35 32.64
N ASP A 424 -6.00 -17.05 32.39
CA ASP A 424 -6.40 -18.24 33.16
C ASP A 424 -5.86 -19.50 32.47
N TYR A 425 -4.95 -20.21 33.14
CA TYR A 425 -4.38 -21.46 32.62
C TYR A 425 -5.44 -22.54 32.40
N VAL A 426 -6.37 -22.73 33.35
CA VAL A 426 -7.42 -23.75 33.26
C VAL A 426 -8.38 -23.44 32.12
N ALA A 427 -8.82 -22.19 32.00
CA ALA A 427 -9.68 -21.77 30.89
C ALA A 427 -8.96 -21.89 29.54
N SER A 428 -7.67 -21.59 29.49
CA SER A 428 -6.83 -21.78 28.29
C SER A 428 -6.68 -23.26 27.93
N SER A 429 -6.52 -24.15 28.91
CA SER A 429 -6.45 -25.60 28.69
C SER A 429 -7.79 -26.19 28.26
N ILE A 430 -8.93 -25.70 28.79
CA ILE A 430 -10.27 -26.05 28.29
C ILE A 430 -10.40 -25.64 26.82
N GLN A 431 -10.04 -24.39 26.47
CA GLN A 431 -10.06 -23.96 25.07
C GLN A 431 -9.09 -24.74 24.20
N ARG A 432 -7.91 -25.12 24.71
CA ARG A 432 -6.97 -26.00 23.98
C ARG A 432 -7.57 -27.37 23.76
N GLY A 433 -8.28 -27.93 24.74
CA GLY A 433 -9.02 -29.18 24.57
C GLY A 433 -10.07 -29.11 23.46
N ARG A 434 -10.80 -28.01 23.38
CA ARG A 434 -11.78 -27.74 22.30
C ARG A 434 -11.11 -27.50 20.96
N ASP A 435 -9.99 -26.79 20.92
CA ASP A 435 -9.15 -26.58 19.74
C ASP A 435 -8.64 -27.91 19.16
N MET A 436 -8.23 -28.82 20.04
CA MET A 436 -7.82 -30.18 19.70
C MET A 436 -8.99 -31.09 19.34
N GLY A 437 -10.24 -30.69 19.54
CA GLY A 437 -11.40 -31.57 19.34
C GLY A 437 -11.35 -32.80 20.25
N LEU A 438 -11.01 -32.62 21.53
CA LEU A 438 -10.99 -33.72 22.51
C LEU A 438 -12.36 -34.38 22.67
N PRO A 439 -12.40 -35.69 22.95
CA PRO A 439 -13.65 -36.38 23.24
C PRO A 439 -14.31 -35.87 24.53
N SER A 440 -15.59 -36.17 24.69
CA SER A 440 -16.23 -36.05 26.01
C SER A 440 -15.59 -37.03 27.00
N TYR A 441 -15.75 -36.73 28.29
CA TYR A 441 -15.33 -37.59 29.39
C TYR A 441 -15.90 -39.02 29.27
N SER A 442 -17.19 -39.14 28.93
CA SER A 442 -17.85 -40.44 28.77
C SER A 442 -17.25 -41.26 27.62
N GLN A 443 -17.04 -40.64 26.46
CA GLN A 443 -16.42 -41.28 25.29
C GLN A 443 -14.97 -41.72 25.57
N ALA A 444 -14.20 -40.88 26.27
CA ALA A 444 -12.81 -41.18 26.63
C ALA A 444 -12.72 -42.41 27.55
N ARG A 445 -13.61 -42.51 28.54
CA ARG A 445 -13.70 -43.69 29.42
C ARG A 445 -14.06 -44.95 28.66
N GLN A 446 -15.08 -44.86 27.80
CA GLN A 446 -15.52 -46.00 26.99
C GLN A 446 -14.41 -46.51 26.07
N ALA A 447 -13.64 -45.61 25.45
CA ALA A 447 -12.52 -45.96 24.58
C ALA A 447 -11.38 -46.70 25.30
N LEU A 448 -11.21 -46.47 26.60
CA LEU A 448 -10.23 -47.14 27.46
C LEU A 448 -10.80 -48.32 28.25
N GLY A 449 -12.06 -48.69 28.02
CA GLY A 449 -12.72 -49.80 28.72
C GLY A 449 -13.01 -49.53 30.20
N LEU A 450 -13.13 -48.26 30.60
CA LEU A 450 -13.47 -47.85 31.96
C LEU A 450 -15.00 -47.72 32.14
N GLU A 451 -15.50 -48.03 33.34
CA GLU A 451 -16.91 -47.88 33.68
C GLU A 451 -17.33 -46.40 33.64
N THR A 452 -18.46 -46.10 32.99
CA THR A 452 -18.98 -44.73 32.88
C THR A 452 -19.97 -44.44 34.00
N PRO A 453 -19.85 -43.31 34.72
CA PRO A 453 -20.82 -42.95 35.75
C PRO A 453 -22.19 -42.64 35.14
N GLU A 454 -23.27 -43.14 35.76
CA GLU A 454 -24.65 -42.90 35.31
C GLU A 454 -25.15 -41.50 35.71
N ASN A 455 -24.75 -41.02 36.89
CA ASN A 455 -25.14 -39.71 37.44
C ASN A 455 -23.92 -38.91 37.91
N TRP A 456 -24.09 -37.58 38.04
CA TRP A 456 -23.05 -36.68 38.53
C TRP A 456 -22.53 -37.04 39.94
N SER A 457 -23.39 -37.55 40.81
CA SER A 457 -23.02 -38.02 42.17
C SER A 457 -22.10 -39.24 42.17
N ASP A 458 -22.13 -40.03 41.09
CA ASP A 458 -21.34 -41.25 40.96
C ASP A 458 -19.93 -40.97 40.41
N LEU A 459 -19.67 -39.74 39.94
CA LEU A 459 -18.36 -39.34 39.40
C LEU A 459 -17.27 -39.40 40.47
N ASN A 460 -17.46 -38.71 41.60
CA ASN A 460 -16.55 -38.77 42.74
C ASN A 460 -17.25 -38.35 44.04
N ARG A 461 -17.43 -39.30 44.95
CA ARG A 461 -18.11 -39.07 46.25
C ARG A 461 -17.33 -38.16 47.20
N ASN A 462 -16.05 -37.92 46.93
CA ASN A 462 -15.19 -37.06 47.76
C ASN A 462 -15.24 -35.59 47.35
N VAL A 463 -15.82 -35.26 46.18
CA VAL A 463 -16.02 -33.87 45.76
C VAL A 463 -17.23 -33.29 46.48
N ASP A 464 -17.14 -32.02 46.88
CA ASP A 464 -18.26 -31.29 47.47
C ASP A 464 -19.51 -31.37 46.56
N PRO A 465 -20.65 -31.88 47.06
CA PRO A 465 -21.89 -31.97 46.29
C PRO A 465 -22.33 -30.64 45.67
N GLN A 466 -22.03 -29.50 46.32
CA GLN A 466 -22.37 -28.18 45.78
C GLN A 466 -21.60 -27.86 44.50
N VAL A 467 -20.34 -28.30 44.41
CA VAL A 467 -19.51 -28.09 43.22
C VAL A 467 -19.96 -29.00 42.10
N LEU A 468 -20.24 -30.27 42.38
CA LEU A 468 -20.79 -31.20 41.38
C LEU A 468 -22.12 -30.69 40.82
N GLU A 469 -23.04 -30.23 41.67
CA GLU A 469 -24.32 -29.66 41.23
C GLU A 469 -24.12 -28.38 40.41
N ALA A 470 -23.20 -27.50 40.82
CA ALA A 470 -22.91 -26.28 40.08
C ALA A 470 -22.27 -26.57 38.71
N THR A 471 -21.35 -27.56 38.63
CA THR A 471 -20.78 -28.01 37.36
C THR A 471 -21.85 -28.70 36.49
N ALA A 472 -22.71 -29.54 37.07
CA ALA A 472 -23.82 -30.17 36.36
C ALA A 472 -24.77 -29.14 35.76
N ALA A 473 -25.09 -28.08 36.52
CA ALA A 473 -25.91 -26.97 36.05
C ALA A 473 -25.29 -26.24 34.85
N LEU A 474 -23.95 -26.09 34.79
CA LEU A 474 -23.26 -25.50 33.63
C LEU A 474 -23.39 -26.36 32.37
N TYR A 475 -23.51 -27.67 32.51
CA TYR A 475 -23.73 -28.63 31.42
C TYR A 475 -25.21 -28.97 31.21
N ASN A 476 -26.15 -28.18 31.77
CA ASN A 476 -27.60 -28.44 31.69
C ASN A 476 -27.99 -29.85 32.19
N GLN A 477 -27.32 -30.35 33.23
CA GLN A 477 -27.50 -31.68 33.81
C GLN A 477 -27.10 -32.84 32.88
N ASP A 478 -26.55 -32.57 31.70
CA ASP A 478 -26.16 -33.57 30.71
C ASP A 478 -24.70 -34.03 30.90
N LEU A 479 -24.52 -35.16 31.59
CA LEU A 479 -23.21 -35.75 31.86
C LEU A 479 -22.48 -36.20 30.57
N SER A 480 -23.21 -36.48 29.49
CA SER A 480 -22.59 -36.90 28.22
C SER A 480 -21.76 -35.79 27.57
N ARG A 481 -22.05 -34.52 27.90
CA ARG A 481 -21.35 -33.35 27.39
C ARG A 481 -20.14 -32.94 28.21
N LEU A 482 -19.95 -33.54 29.40
CA LEU A 482 -18.82 -33.23 30.26
C LEU A 482 -17.52 -33.44 29.47
N GLU A 483 -16.72 -32.38 29.37
CA GLU A 483 -15.45 -32.41 28.65
C GLU A 483 -14.43 -33.30 29.40
N LEU A 484 -13.51 -33.95 28.68
CA LEU A 484 -12.49 -34.84 29.25
C LEU A 484 -11.71 -34.18 30.41
N LEU A 485 -11.32 -32.91 30.23
CA LEU A 485 -10.47 -32.19 31.17
C LEU A 485 -11.16 -31.93 32.53
N PRO A 486 -12.33 -31.25 32.59
CA PRO A 486 -13.05 -31.09 33.84
C PRO A 486 -13.44 -32.42 34.49
N GLY A 487 -13.81 -33.42 33.68
CA GLY A 487 -14.15 -34.75 34.18
C GLY A 487 -12.97 -35.42 34.88
N GLY A 488 -11.79 -35.44 34.28
CA GLY A 488 -10.60 -36.03 34.89
C GLY A 488 -10.10 -35.29 36.13
N LEU A 489 -10.23 -33.95 36.20
CA LEU A 489 -9.93 -33.18 37.41
C LEU A 489 -10.92 -33.48 38.55
N LEU A 490 -12.20 -33.67 38.23
CA LEU A 490 -13.21 -34.06 39.23
C LEU A 490 -13.03 -35.50 39.74
N GLU A 491 -12.41 -36.39 38.96
CA GLU A 491 -12.06 -37.74 39.42
C GLU A 491 -10.88 -37.77 40.41
N SER A 492 -10.01 -36.76 40.40
CA SER A 492 -8.79 -36.75 41.22
C SER A 492 -9.12 -36.73 42.72
N HIS A 493 -8.45 -37.61 43.47
CA HIS A 493 -8.57 -37.68 44.93
C HIS A 493 -7.29 -38.25 45.56
N GLY A 494 -6.30 -37.39 45.79
CA GLY A 494 -4.99 -37.78 46.34
C GLY A 494 -4.10 -38.56 45.34
N ASP A 495 -4.68 -39.04 44.26
CA ASP A 495 -4.05 -39.61 43.07
C ASP A 495 -4.82 -39.10 41.83
N PRO A 496 -4.21 -39.07 40.64
CA PRO A 496 -4.94 -38.74 39.41
C PRO A 496 -6.10 -39.73 39.20
N GLY A 497 -7.23 -39.20 38.72
CA GLY A 497 -8.42 -40.00 38.43
C GLY A 497 -8.16 -41.23 37.54
N PRO A 498 -9.01 -42.27 37.60
CA PRO A 498 -8.85 -43.47 36.78
C PRO A 498 -8.66 -43.18 35.29
N LEU A 499 -9.35 -42.18 34.74
CA LEU A 499 -9.20 -41.80 33.33
C LEU A 499 -7.80 -41.25 33.04
N PHE A 500 -7.34 -40.25 33.81
CA PHE A 500 -6.02 -39.64 33.61
C PHE A 500 -4.90 -40.65 33.84
N SER A 501 -5.01 -41.48 34.88
CA SER A 501 -4.04 -42.54 35.17
C SER A 501 -3.92 -43.54 34.01
N ALA A 502 -5.05 -43.98 33.43
CA ALA A 502 -5.05 -44.90 32.29
C ALA A 502 -4.44 -44.28 31.03
N ILE A 503 -4.77 -43.02 30.72
CA ILE A 503 -4.22 -42.29 29.56
C ILE A 503 -2.69 -42.14 29.70
N VAL A 504 -2.24 -41.68 30.86
CA VAL A 504 -0.80 -41.44 31.10
C VAL A 504 -0.03 -42.75 31.05
N LEU A 505 -0.52 -43.80 31.73
CA LEU A 505 0.14 -45.10 31.73
C LEU A 505 0.21 -45.72 30.33
N ASP A 506 -0.89 -45.70 29.56
CA ASP A 506 -0.90 -46.19 28.17
C ASP A 506 0.13 -45.46 27.31
N GLN A 507 0.18 -44.13 27.38
CA GLN A 507 1.13 -43.34 26.59
C GLN A 507 2.58 -43.69 26.92
N PHE A 508 2.95 -43.75 28.20
CA PHE A 508 4.32 -44.09 28.61
C PHE A 508 4.73 -45.51 28.21
N VAL A 509 3.81 -46.49 28.30
CA VAL A 509 4.06 -47.84 27.83
C VAL A 509 4.28 -47.87 26.32
N ARG A 510 3.48 -47.13 25.54
CA ARG A 510 3.66 -47.04 24.09
C ARG A 510 4.96 -46.36 23.69
N LEU A 511 5.34 -45.30 24.40
CA LEU A 511 6.62 -44.61 24.20
C LEU A 511 7.78 -45.56 24.41
N ARG A 512 7.79 -46.29 25.54
CA ARG A 512 8.83 -47.25 25.85
C ARG A 512 8.91 -48.39 24.84
N ASP A 513 7.79 -49.08 24.62
CA ASP A 513 7.76 -50.29 23.82
C ASP A 513 7.95 -49.98 22.32
N GLY A 514 7.58 -48.77 21.87
CA GLY A 514 7.69 -48.32 20.49
C GLY A 514 9.01 -47.60 20.15
N ASP A 515 9.90 -47.37 21.12
CA ASP A 515 11.17 -46.67 20.92
C ASP A 515 12.32 -47.65 20.63
N ARG A 516 12.92 -47.54 19.44
CA ARG A 516 14.09 -48.34 19.06
C ARG A 516 15.31 -48.01 19.91
N TYR A 517 15.40 -46.77 20.39
CA TYR A 517 16.51 -46.25 21.19
C TYR A 517 16.27 -46.35 22.70
N TRP A 518 15.19 -47.03 23.13
CA TRP A 518 14.99 -47.34 24.54
C TRP A 518 16.22 -48.04 25.13
N PHE A 519 16.71 -47.57 26.28
CA PHE A 519 17.99 -48.03 26.81
C PHE A 519 18.02 -49.53 27.15
N GLU A 520 16.89 -50.16 27.48
CA GLU A 520 16.80 -51.61 27.74
C GLU A 520 16.70 -52.45 26.46
N ASN A 521 16.56 -51.82 25.28
CA ASN A 521 16.52 -52.53 24.00
C ASN A 521 17.93 -52.98 23.57
N SER A 522 18.35 -54.18 23.96
CA SER A 522 19.68 -54.72 23.61
C SER A 522 19.97 -54.84 22.11
N ARG A 523 18.94 -54.80 21.23
CA ARG A 523 19.12 -54.90 19.77
C ARG A 523 19.73 -53.65 19.14
N ASN A 524 19.65 -52.49 19.80
CA ASN A 524 20.20 -51.24 19.27
C ASN A 524 21.72 -51.08 19.51
N GLY A 525 22.32 -51.94 20.34
CA GLY A 525 23.75 -51.89 20.65
C GLY A 525 24.19 -50.66 21.45
N LEU A 526 23.27 -49.92 22.07
CA LEU A 526 23.61 -48.71 22.85
C LEU A 526 24.39 -49.05 24.11
N PHE A 527 23.97 -50.10 24.83
CA PHE A 527 24.50 -50.48 26.14
C PHE A 527 24.63 -52.00 26.28
N SER A 528 25.63 -52.42 27.05
CA SER A 528 25.75 -53.77 27.58
C SER A 528 24.74 -54.03 28.70
N MET A 529 24.53 -55.31 29.04
CA MET A 529 23.63 -55.68 30.14
C MET A 529 24.08 -55.13 31.50
N GLU A 530 25.40 -55.00 31.70
CA GLU A 530 25.97 -54.41 32.92
C GLU A 530 25.67 -52.91 32.99
N GLU A 531 25.87 -52.18 31.90
CA GLU A 531 25.52 -50.76 31.81
C GLU A 531 24.01 -50.53 31.99
N ILE A 532 23.16 -51.38 31.43
CA ILE A 532 21.70 -51.31 31.65
C ILE A 532 21.39 -51.49 33.15
N ALA A 533 22.01 -52.46 33.83
CA ALA A 533 21.82 -52.66 35.25
C ALA A 533 22.31 -51.45 36.09
N GLU A 534 23.42 -50.81 35.71
CA GLU A 534 23.86 -49.57 36.34
C GLU A 534 22.86 -48.42 36.15
N ILE A 535 22.33 -48.27 34.93
CA ILE A 535 21.36 -47.23 34.61
C ILE A 535 20.06 -47.45 35.41
N ARG A 536 19.59 -48.70 35.50
CA ARG A 536 18.43 -49.09 36.33
C ARG A 536 18.59 -48.73 37.80
N ASN A 537 19.81 -48.80 38.33
CA ASN A 537 20.11 -48.44 39.71
C ASN A 537 20.27 -46.93 39.93
N THR A 538 20.36 -46.12 38.87
CA THR A 538 20.55 -44.67 38.97
C THR A 538 19.22 -43.96 39.18
N THR A 539 19.10 -43.22 40.28
CA THR A 539 17.91 -42.44 40.65
C THR A 539 18.12 -40.94 40.47
N LEU A 540 17.06 -40.13 40.53
CA LEU A 540 17.17 -38.67 40.49
C LEU A 540 17.97 -38.13 41.70
N ARG A 541 17.94 -38.83 42.83
CA ARG A 541 18.80 -38.53 43.98
C ARG A 541 20.29 -38.59 43.61
N ASP A 542 20.70 -39.60 42.85
CA ASP A 542 22.09 -39.78 42.44
C ASP A 542 22.54 -38.67 41.47
N VAL A 543 21.64 -38.26 40.57
CA VAL A 543 21.86 -37.11 39.68
C VAL A 543 22.04 -35.82 40.49
N LEU A 544 21.13 -35.55 41.44
CA LEU A 544 21.21 -34.38 42.31
C LEU A 544 22.50 -34.37 43.13
N VAL A 545 22.86 -35.48 43.78
CA VAL A 545 24.10 -35.62 44.55
C VAL A 545 25.32 -35.37 43.66
N ALA A 546 25.34 -35.94 42.46
CA ALA A 546 26.45 -35.80 41.53
C ALA A 546 26.65 -34.34 41.05
N VAL A 547 25.56 -33.62 40.77
CA VAL A 547 25.62 -32.24 40.26
C VAL A 547 25.83 -31.21 41.36
N THR A 548 25.08 -31.33 42.47
CA THR A 548 25.11 -30.36 43.58
C THR A 548 26.28 -30.59 44.54
N ARG A 549 26.93 -31.77 44.47
CA ARG A 549 28.04 -32.19 45.35
C ARG A 549 27.68 -32.24 46.83
N VAL A 550 26.40 -32.49 47.14
CA VAL A 550 25.92 -32.68 48.52
C VAL A 550 26.15 -34.11 48.98
N ASN A 551 26.17 -34.34 50.30
CA ASN A 551 26.21 -35.69 50.83
C ASN A 551 24.88 -36.42 50.54
N HIS A 552 24.93 -37.73 50.27
CA HIS A 552 23.73 -38.56 50.08
C HIS A 552 22.70 -38.39 51.22
N GLY A 553 23.16 -38.24 52.47
CA GLY A 553 22.28 -38.03 53.63
C GLY A 553 21.45 -36.74 53.64
N ALA A 554 21.73 -35.78 52.75
CA ALA A 554 21.00 -34.50 52.67
C ALA A 554 19.67 -34.59 51.87
N LEU A 555 19.45 -35.72 51.19
CA LEU A 555 18.28 -36.00 50.35
C LEU A 555 17.71 -37.37 50.69
N GLN A 556 16.38 -37.49 50.63
CA GLN A 556 15.68 -38.75 50.79
C GLN A 556 15.97 -39.73 49.63
N PRO A 557 15.81 -41.06 49.82
CA PRO A 557 16.07 -42.06 48.80
C PRO A 557 15.31 -41.84 47.48
N ASN A 558 14.00 -41.60 47.57
CA ASN A 558 13.16 -41.21 46.44
C ASN A 558 12.79 -39.74 46.58
N VAL A 559 13.38 -38.87 45.77
CA VAL A 559 13.18 -37.41 45.89
C VAL A 559 11.81 -36.95 45.42
N PHE A 560 11.00 -37.82 44.82
CA PHE A 560 9.63 -37.53 44.39
C PHE A 560 8.59 -37.65 45.51
N ILE A 561 8.91 -38.34 46.61
CA ILE A 561 8.01 -38.50 47.76
C ILE A 561 8.77 -38.16 49.03
N TRP A 562 8.23 -37.26 49.84
CA TRP A 562 8.81 -36.95 51.14
C TRP A 562 8.10 -37.75 52.24
N GLN A 563 8.84 -38.58 52.97
CA GLN A 563 8.30 -39.43 54.04
C GLN A 563 8.73 -38.93 55.42
N GLN A 564 7.92 -39.24 56.43
CA GLN A 564 8.24 -38.88 57.81
C GLN A 564 9.57 -39.53 58.24
N GLY A 565 10.50 -38.73 58.77
CA GLY A 565 11.87 -39.17 59.10
C GLY A 565 12.91 -38.94 57.99
N ALA A 566 12.49 -38.51 56.79
CA ALA A 566 13.39 -38.02 55.76
C ALA A 566 14.10 -36.72 56.18
N PRO A 567 15.29 -36.43 55.62
CA PRO A 567 16.03 -35.22 55.96
C PRO A 567 15.25 -33.96 55.60
N CYS A 568 15.44 -32.92 56.42
CA CYS A 568 14.99 -31.56 56.18
C CYS A 568 13.48 -31.44 55.85
N PRO A 569 12.58 -31.68 56.83
CA PRO A 569 11.15 -31.44 56.65
C PRO A 569 10.88 -29.98 56.27
N GLN A 570 9.90 -29.75 55.39
CA GLN A 570 9.44 -28.40 55.11
C GLN A 570 8.94 -27.70 56.39
N PRO A 571 9.12 -26.37 56.55
CA PRO A 571 8.71 -25.67 57.77
C PRO A 571 7.21 -25.73 58.02
N ARG A 572 6.42 -25.57 56.95
CA ARG A 572 4.96 -25.65 56.92
C ARG A 572 4.49 -25.80 55.47
N GLN A 573 3.22 -26.15 55.27
CA GLN A 573 2.59 -26.05 53.95
C GLN A 573 2.37 -24.57 53.62
N LEU A 574 2.77 -24.15 52.42
CA LEU A 574 2.65 -22.77 51.98
C LEU A 574 1.24 -22.43 51.55
N THR A 575 0.72 -21.29 52.00
CA THR A 575 -0.55 -20.72 51.55
C THR A 575 -0.31 -19.42 50.78
N SER A 576 -1.30 -18.94 50.03
CA SER A 576 -1.22 -17.65 49.33
C SER A 576 -1.04 -16.46 50.29
N GLU A 577 -1.53 -16.55 51.53
CA GLU A 577 -1.44 -15.49 52.55
C GLU A 577 0.00 -15.30 53.07
N ASP A 578 0.84 -16.32 52.93
CA ASP A 578 2.23 -16.31 53.40
C ASP A 578 3.20 -15.61 52.44
N LEU A 579 2.72 -15.22 51.26
CA LEU A 579 3.53 -14.82 50.12
C LEU A 579 3.13 -13.42 49.62
N PRO A 580 4.01 -12.73 48.90
CA PRO A 580 3.67 -11.46 48.26
C PRO A 580 2.48 -11.64 47.32
N PRO A 581 1.60 -10.63 47.19
CA PRO A 581 0.48 -10.69 46.24
C PRO A 581 1.01 -10.80 44.80
N CYS A 582 0.25 -11.46 43.93
CA CYS A 582 0.55 -11.51 42.51
C CYS A 582 0.42 -10.12 41.87
N VAL A 583 1.34 -9.78 40.96
CA VAL A 583 1.24 -8.54 40.19
C VAL A 583 0.00 -8.58 39.30
N PRO A 584 -0.87 -7.55 39.35
CA PRO A 584 -2.12 -7.52 38.60
C PRO A 584 -1.91 -7.55 37.09
N LEU A 585 -2.97 -7.92 36.38
CA LEU A 585 -3.06 -7.88 34.92
C LEU A 585 -2.68 -6.49 34.38
N THR A 586 -1.85 -6.48 33.34
CA THR A 586 -1.53 -5.31 32.54
C THR A 586 -1.86 -5.59 31.08
N VAL A 587 -2.36 -4.56 30.39
CA VAL A 587 -2.72 -4.64 28.97
C VAL A 587 -1.65 -3.92 28.16
N THR A 588 -1.07 -4.62 27.19
CA THR A 588 -0.06 -4.09 26.28
C THR A 588 -0.76 -3.46 25.08
N ASP A 589 -0.52 -2.16 24.85
CA ASP A 589 -0.86 -1.48 23.60
C ASP A 589 0.38 -1.44 22.69
N PHE A 590 0.28 -2.10 21.54
CA PHE A 590 1.35 -2.16 20.54
C PHE A 590 1.62 -0.80 19.88
N PHE A 591 0.65 0.11 19.88
CA PHE A 591 0.72 1.40 19.20
C PHE A 591 0.92 2.59 20.15
N GLU A 592 1.09 2.32 21.44
CA GLU A 592 1.36 3.35 22.44
C GLU A 592 2.61 4.17 22.06
N GLY A 593 2.53 5.49 22.19
CA GLY A 593 3.61 6.41 21.82
C GLY A 593 3.85 6.60 20.32
N SER A 594 3.27 5.76 19.45
CA SER A 594 3.48 5.81 17.99
C SER A 594 2.49 6.71 17.24
N GLY A 595 1.35 7.03 17.86
CA GLY A 595 0.28 7.86 17.26
C GLY A 595 0.76 9.19 16.66
N PRO A 596 1.47 10.06 17.41
CA PRO A 596 1.97 11.32 16.88
C PRO A 596 2.95 11.13 15.70
N GLY A 597 3.87 10.17 15.79
CA GLY A 597 4.84 9.88 14.73
C GLY A 597 4.17 9.37 13.44
N PHE A 598 3.16 8.51 13.59
CA PHE A 598 2.37 8.02 12.46
C PHE A 598 1.57 9.15 11.80
N GLY A 599 0.95 10.02 12.60
CA GLY A 599 0.24 11.21 12.10
C GLY A 599 1.15 12.18 11.34
N ILE A 600 2.34 12.49 11.90
CA ILE A 600 3.35 13.32 11.23
C ILE A 600 3.77 12.70 9.89
N THR A 601 3.95 11.39 9.85
CA THR A 601 4.32 10.66 8.61
C THR A 601 3.23 10.80 7.54
N ILE A 602 1.95 10.66 7.90
CA ILE A 602 0.83 10.87 6.97
C ILE A 602 0.79 12.31 6.46
N VAL A 603 0.95 13.30 7.35
CA VAL A 603 0.99 14.71 6.98
C VAL A 603 2.17 14.98 6.03
N ALA A 604 3.35 14.43 6.31
CA ALA A 604 4.52 14.57 5.45
C ALA A 604 4.27 13.98 4.04
N LEU A 605 3.66 12.80 3.94
CA LEU A 605 3.27 12.20 2.67
C LEU A 605 2.27 13.07 1.89
N CYS A 606 1.28 13.66 2.59
CA CYS A 606 0.31 14.59 1.98
C CYS A 606 0.94 15.93 1.57
N CYS A 607 2.03 16.34 2.22
CA CYS A 607 2.76 17.57 1.92
C CYS A 607 3.74 17.45 0.75
N LEU A 608 4.12 16.25 0.30
CA LEU A 608 4.99 16.06 -0.87
C LEU A 608 4.54 16.84 -2.12
N PRO A 609 3.26 16.83 -2.55
CA PRO A 609 2.82 17.66 -3.67
C PRO A 609 2.93 19.16 -3.39
N LEU A 610 2.69 19.61 -2.15
CA LEU A 610 2.82 21.02 -1.76
C LEU A 610 4.29 21.47 -1.79
N VAL A 611 5.20 20.64 -1.29
CA VAL A 611 6.64 20.88 -1.34
C VAL A 611 7.13 20.92 -2.79
N SER A 612 6.67 19.99 -3.63
CA SER A 612 6.97 20.00 -5.07
C SER A 612 6.47 21.28 -5.76
N LEU A 613 5.27 21.74 -5.43
CA LEU A 613 4.71 23.01 -5.92
C LEU A 613 5.52 24.22 -5.43
N LEU A 614 5.96 24.22 -4.16
CA LEU A 614 6.79 25.27 -3.60
C LEU A 614 8.16 25.33 -4.29
N ILE A 615 8.84 24.18 -4.44
CA ILE A 615 10.11 24.09 -5.17
C ILE A 615 9.93 24.56 -6.61
N SER A 616 8.87 24.11 -7.29
CA SER A 616 8.56 24.55 -8.65
C SER A 616 8.31 26.06 -8.73
N GLY A 617 7.63 26.63 -7.73
CA GLY A 617 7.41 28.07 -7.61
C GLY A 617 8.70 28.86 -7.35
N VAL A 618 9.57 28.36 -6.49
CA VAL A 618 10.89 28.95 -6.20
C VAL A 618 11.79 28.89 -7.42
N VAL A 619 11.86 27.75 -8.11
CA VAL A 619 12.60 27.59 -9.37
C VAL A 619 12.03 28.53 -10.44
N ALA A 620 10.70 28.64 -10.55
CA ALA A 620 10.06 29.58 -11.48
C ALA A 620 10.39 31.04 -11.12
N TYR A 621 10.45 31.37 -9.83
CA TYR A 621 10.84 32.70 -9.34
C TYR A 621 12.29 33.02 -9.70
N PHE A 622 13.24 32.13 -9.40
CA PHE A 622 14.66 32.33 -9.72
C PHE A 622 14.93 32.34 -11.22
N ARG A 623 14.33 31.44 -12.00
CA ARG A 623 14.39 31.51 -13.48
C ARG A 623 13.78 32.80 -14.00
N GLY A 624 12.71 33.28 -13.38
CA GLY A 624 12.12 34.58 -13.68
C GLY A 624 13.07 35.74 -13.37
N GLN A 625 13.80 35.66 -12.25
CA GLN A 625 14.78 36.66 -11.83
C GLN A 625 16.03 36.66 -12.72
N GLU A 626 16.56 35.49 -13.09
CA GLU A 626 17.63 35.37 -14.08
C GLU A 626 17.21 35.88 -15.46
N ARG A 627 15.99 35.54 -15.89
CA ARG A 627 15.43 36.08 -17.13
C ARG A 627 15.30 37.60 -17.07
N LYS A 628 14.94 38.18 -15.92
CA LYS A 628 14.95 39.64 -15.69
C LYS A 628 16.37 40.22 -15.68
N LYS A 629 17.37 39.53 -15.12
CA LYS A 629 18.79 39.94 -15.17
C LYS A 629 19.35 39.91 -16.59
N LEU A 630 19.08 38.85 -17.36
CA LEU A 630 19.42 38.75 -18.78
C LEU A 630 18.72 39.85 -19.60
N GLN A 631 17.45 40.14 -19.32
CA GLN A 631 16.75 41.28 -19.92
C GLN A 631 17.37 42.62 -19.53
N LYS A 632 17.88 42.79 -18.30
CA LYS A 632 18.58 44.00 -17.85
C LYS A 632 19.93 44.17 -18.55
N LYS A 633 20.67 43.08 -18.78
CA LYS A 633 21.91 43.07 -19.60
C LYS A 633 21.63 43.42 -21.07
N GLY A 634 20.51 42.94 -21.63
CA GLY A 634 20.02 43.39 -22.94
C GLY A 634 19.51 44.84 -22.95
N ARG A 635 19.05 45.37 -21.81
CA ARG A 635 18.61 46.77 -21.65
C ARG A 635 19.79 47.75 -21.67
N GLU A 636 20.98 47.32 -21.25
CA GLU A 636 22.22 48.10 -21.37
C GLU A 636 22.78 48.11 -22.79
N SER A 637 22.62 47.03 -23.56
CA SER A 637 23.01 47.02 -24.98
C SER A 637 22.05 47.86 -25.85
N VAL A 638 20.75 47.85 -25.54
CA VAL A 638 19.73 48.62 -26.29
C VAL A 638 19.72 50.11 -25.89
N LYS A 639 20.17 50.48 -24.70
CA LYS A 639 20.34 51.89 -24.29
C LYS A 639 21.33 52.67 -25.16
N LYS A 640 22.16 52.01 -25.97
CA LYS A 640 23.12 52.66 -26.87
C LYS A 640 22.53 53.06 -28.23
N GLU A 641 21.31 52.66 -28.59
CA GLU A 641 20.75 52.90 -29.94
C GLU A 641 19.37 53.57 -29.99
N ALA A 642 18.72 53.86 -28.86
CA ALA A 642 17.42 54.55 -28.85
C ALA A 642 17.41 55.74 -27.90
N ALA A 643 18.17 56.77 -28.26
CA ALA A 643 17.80 58.14 -27.93
C ALA A 643 17.00 58.67 -29.12
N GLU A 644 15.68 58.81 -28.94
CA GLU A 644 14.85 59.97 -29.34
C GLU A 644 13.35 59.62 -29.12
N ASP A 645 12.77 60.25 -28.09
CA ASP A 645 11.34 60.40 -27.76
C ASP A 645 10.39 59.17 -27.64
N GLY A 646 10.63 58.28 -26.65
CA GLY A 646 9.61 57.30 -26.24
C GLY A 646 9.69 56.86 -24.77
N VAL A 647 8.54 56.69 -24.10
CA VAL A 647 8.45 56.22 -22.70
C VAL A 647 8.11 54.74 -22.65
N SER A 648 8.88 53.94 -21.91
CA SER A 648 8.65 52.49 -21.77
C SER A 648 7.67 52.17 -20.63
N ALA A 649 6.69 51.31 -20.92
CA ALA A 649 5.69 50.82 -19.96
C ALA A 649 5.34 49.34 -20.23
N MET A 650 4.58 48.70 -19.34
CA MET A 650 3.97 47.38 -19.58
C MET A 650 2.47 47.53 -19.84
N GLU A 651 1.98 47.05 -20.98
CA GLU A 651 0.55 47.04 -21.28
C GLU A 651 -0.13 45.86 -20.58
N TRP A 652 -1.31 46.11 -20.01
CA TRP A 652 -2.20 45.06 -19.51
C TRP A 652 -3.38 44.85 -20.46
N PRO A 653 -3.40 43.74 -21.23
CA PRO A 653 -4.47 43.46 -22.19
C PRO A 653 -5.72 42.84 -21.57
N GLY A 654 -5.63 42.26 -20.36
CA GLY A 654 -6.77 41.67 -19.64
C GLY A 654 -6.38 40.62 -18.59
N PRO A 655 -7.36 40.08 -17.84
CA PRO A 655 -7.09 39.20 -16.69
C PRO A 655 -6.62 37.77 -17.07
N ARG A 656 -6.86 37.34 -18.31
CA ARG A 656 -6.47 36.01 -18.82
C ARG A 656 -5.18 36.02 -19.63
N GLU A 657 -4.64 37.20 -19.91
CA GLU A 657 -3.46 37.41 -20.74
C GLU A 657 -2.32 38.00 -19.90
N ARG A 658 -1.08 37.69 -20.27
CA ARG A 658 0.09 38.23 -19.56
C ARG A 658 0.43 39.60 -20.14
N GLY A 659 0.72 40.56 -19.28
CA GLY A 659 1.19 41.88 -19.72
C GLY A 659 2.50 41.79 -20.49
N TYR A 660 2.66 42.64 -21.49
CA TYR A 660 3.83 42.72 -22.35
C TYR A 660 4.35 44.16 -22.39
N PRO A 661 5.67 44.37 -22.56
CA PRO A 661 6.23 45.72 -22.59
C PRO A 661 5.96 46.41 -23.91
N ILE A 662 5.72 47.70 -23.79
CA ILE A 662 5.44 48.64 -24.87
C ILE A 662 6.31 49.89 -24.72
N THR A 663 6.50 50.60 -25.82
CA THR A 663 7.07 51.95 -25.84
C THR A 663 6.03 52.91 -26.40
N ILE A 664 5.80 54.02 -25.71
CA ILE A 664 4.79 55.01 -26.08
C ILE A 664 5.48 56.25 -26.60
N GLN A 665 5.10 56.69 -27.79
CA GLN A 665 5.59 57.91 -28.41
C GLN A 665 4.43 58.89 -28.62
N LEU A 666 4.64 60.14 -28.20
CA LEU A 666 3.71 61.24 -28.43
C LEU A 666 4.22 62.03 -29.63
N LEU A 667 3.60 61.84 -30.79
CA LEU A 667 4.02 62.49 -32.02
C LEU A 667 3.43 63.91 -32.12
N PRO A 668 4.18 64.87 -32.67
CA PRO A 668 3.73 66.27 -32.79
C PRO A 668 2.50 66.46 -33.69
N ASP A 669 2.07 65.45 -34.43
CA ASP A 669 0.88 65.44 -35.30
C ASP A 669 -0.41 64.98 -34.59
N ARG A 670 -0.48 65.12 -33.26
CA ARG A 670 -1.63 64.76 -32.40
C ARG A 670 -1.89 63.25 -32.33
N ARG A 671 -0.87 62.42 -32.55
CA ARG A 671 -0.97 60.96 -32.48
C ARG A 671 -0.17 60.38 -31.31
N LEU A 672 -0.79 59.47 -30.57
CA LEU A 672 -0.15 58.63 -29.56
C LEU A 672 0.09 57.25 -30.19
N GLN A 673 1.36 56.87 -30.34
CA GLN A 673 1.74 55.56 -30.85
C GLN A 673 2.18 54.64 -29.71
N VAL A 674 1.70 53.41 -29.75
CA VAL A 674 2.11 52.30 -28.90
C VAL A 674 2.91 51.32 -29.76
N LEU A 675 4.17 51.09 -29.39
CA LEU A 675 5.12 50.25 -30.11
C LEU A 675 5.47 48.99 -29.28
N ASP A 676 5.75 47.87 -29.95
CA ASP A 676 6.32 46.67 -29.31
C ASP A 676 7.82 46.84 -29.05
N ARG A 677 8.45 45.86 -28.37
CA ARG A 677 9.90 45.74 -28.15
C ARG A 677 10.76 45.89 -29.40
N ARG A 678 10.22 45.60 -30.58
CA ARG A 678 10.92 45.71 -31.88
C ARG A 678 10.65 47.04 -32.60
N LEU A 679 10.03 48.02 -31.92
CA LEU A 679 9.58 49.30 -32.46
C LEU A 679 8.52 49.18 -33.58
N SER A 680 7.86 48.03 -33.70
CA SER A 680 6.70 47.86 -34.58
C SER A 680 5.46 48.51 -33.97
N VAL A 681 4.72 49.27 -34.76
CA VAL A 681 3.48 49.93 -34.32
C VAL A 681 2.43 48.87 -33.99
N LEU A 682 2.01 48.83 -32.72
CA LEU A 682 0.91 48.00 -32.24
C LEU A 682 -0.42 48.75 -32.36
N ARG A 683 -0.41 50.05 -32.04
CA ARG A 683 -1.61 50.90 -32.04
C ARG A 683 -1.23 52.35 -32.24
N THR A 684 -2.07 53.09 -32.96
CA THR A 684 -1.96 54.56 -33.10
C THR A 684 -3.31 55.16 -32.72
N VAL A 685 -3.31 56.08 -31.76
CA VAL A 685 -4.49 56.76 -31.24
C VAL A 685 -4.41 58.22 -31.63
N GLN A 686 -5.43 58.74 -32.32
CA GLN A 686 -5.46 60.14 -32.75
C GLN A 686 -6.37 60.96 -31.85
N LEU A 687 -5.87 62.09 -31.33
CA LEU A 687 -6.61 62.98 -30.42
C LEU A 687 -7.06 64.25 -31.17
N ARG A 688 -8.36 64.61 -31.14
CA ARG A 688 -8.94 65.75 -31.91
C ARG A 688 -9.56 66.80 -30.96
N PRO A 689 -9.32 68.13 -31.09
CA PRO A 689 -9.97 69.14 -30.24
C PRO A 689 -11.43 69.44 -30.68
N PRO A 690 -12.38 69.79 -29.77
CA PRO A 690 -12.26 69.85 -28.31
C PRO A 690 -12.61 68.49 -27.67
N GLN A 691 -11.62 67.62 -27.47
CA GLN A 691 -11.80 66.32 -26.81
C GLN A 691 -11.18 66.36 -25.42
N GLN A 692 -11.91 65.79 -24.44
CA GLN A 692 -11.44 65.64 -23.08
C GLN A 692 -10.77 64.27 -22.91
N VAL A 693 -9.49 64.27 -22.56
CA VAL A 693 -8.69 63.08 -22.28
C VAL A 693 -8.88 62.72 -20.81
N HIS A 694 -9.49 61.57 -20.52
CA HIS A 694 -9.67 61.10 -19.14
C HIS A 694 -8.54 60.14 -18.74
N LEU A 695 -7.81 60.54 -17.71
CA LEU A 695 -6.69 59.81 -17.17
C LEU A 695 -7.03 59.31 -15.76
N ILE A 696 -6.85 58.02 -15.53
CA ILE A 696 -7.14 57.40 -14.24
C ILE A 696 -5.85 56.85 -13.66
N LEU A 697 -5.44 57.40 -12.52
CA LEU A 697 -4.21 57.05 -11.82
C LEU A 697 -4.51 56.10 -10.66
N SER A 698 -3.66 55.09 -10.50
CA SER A 698 -3.74 54.22 -9.32
C SER A 698 -3.29 54.96 -8.06
N SER A 699 -4.12 54.95 -7.02
CA SER A 699 -3.84 55.54 -5.70
C SER A 699 -3.08 54.60 -4.76
N ASN A 700 -3.00 53.30 -5.08
CA ASN A 700 -2.36 52.27 -4.25
C ASN A 700 -1.34 51.39 -5.03
N ARG A 701 -0.74 50.41 -4.35
CA ARG A 701 0.28 49.47 -4.88
C ARG A 701 1.44 50.15 -5.61
N GLY A 702 2.07 51.11 -4.93
CA GLY A 702 3.21 51.86 -5.44
C GLY A 702 2.87 52.83 -6.57
N ARG A 703 1.57 53.14 -6.77
CA ARG A 703 1.06 54.20 -7.68
C ARG A 703 1.68 54.15 -9.08
N ARG A 704 1.91 52.93 -9.57
CA ARG A 704 2.63 52.67 -10.82
C ARG A 704 1.72 52.45 -12.03
N THR A 705 0.43 52.30 -11.81
CA THR A 705 -0.54 51.93 -12.84
C THR A 705 -1.34 53.17 -13.28
N LEU A 706 -1.57 53.26 -14.58
CA LEU A 706 -2.25 54.36 -15.23
C LEU A 706 -3.17 53.80 -16.32
N LEU A 707 -4.41 54.29 -16.35
CA LEU A 707 -5.41 53.96 -17.35
C LEU A 707 -5.71 55.21 -18.17
N LEU A 708 -5.45 55.14 -19.46
CA LEU A 708 -5.86 56.15 -20.43
C LEU A 708 -7.17 55.69 -21.07
N LYS A 709 -8.25 56.42 -20.79
CA LYS A 709 -9.55 56.18 -21.41
C LYS A 709 -9.53 56.72 -22.84
N ILE A 710 -9.72 55.83 -23.80
CA ILE A 710 -9.73 56.20 -25.21
C ILE A 710 -11.18 56.14 -25.68
N PRO A 711 -11.81 57.28 -25.97
CA PRO A 711 -13.19 57.29 -26.46
C PRO A 711 -13.26 56.55 -27.79
N LYS A 712 -14.36 55.84 -28.01
CA LYS A 712 -14.64 55.04 -29.21
C LYS A 712 -13.76 53.81 -29.43
N GLU A 713 -12.65 53.58 -28.70
CA GLU A 713 -11.80 52.37 -28.79
C GLU A 713 -11.69 51.61 -27.44
N TYR A 714 -10.85 50.56 -27.36
CA TYR A 714 -10.54 49.90 -26.07
C TYR A 714 -9.51 50.72 -25.29
N ASP A 715 -9.53 50.61 -23.97
CA ASP A 715 -8.69 51.44 -23.10
C ASP A 715 -7.24 50.97 -23.04
N LEU A 716 -6.31 51.89 -22.80
CA LEU A 716 -4.89 51.59 -22.65
C LEU A 716 -4.50 51.60 -21.17
N VAL A 717 -4.20 50.42 -20.62
CA VAL A 717 -3.75 50.25 -19.23
C VAL A 717 -2.26 50.00 -19.20
N MET A 718 -1.52 50.91 -18.56
CA MET A 718 -0.06 50.92 -18.48
C MET A 718 0.41 50.69 -17.05
N LEU A 719 1.41 49.83 -16.90
CA LEU A 719 2.15 49.62 -15.65
C LEU A 719 3.59 50.09 -15.83
N PHE A 720 3.98 51.09 -15.05
CA PHE A 720 5.34 51.64 -15.03
C PHE A 720 6.22 50.92 -13.99
N ASN A 721 7.54 51.09 -14.06
CA ASN A 721 8.44 50.47 -13.07
C ASN A 721 8.42 51.24 -11.73
N SER A 722 8.16 52.55 -11.76
CA SER A 722 8.09 53.42 -10.59
C SER A 722 6.98 54.49 -10.74
N GLU A 723 6.59 55.10 -9.62
CA GLU A 723 5.69 56.26 -9.60
C GLU A 723 6.32 57.47 -10.32
N GLU A 724 7.64 57.61 -10.25
CA GLU A 724 8.40 58.66 -10.95
C GLU A 724 8.29 58.52 -12.47
N GLU A 725 8.51 57.31 -13.03
CA GLU A 725 8.35 57.05 -14.47
C GLU A 725 6.92 57.35 -14.94
N ARG A 726 5.91 56.97 -14.14
CA ARG A 726 4.52 57.33 -14.39
C ARG A 726 4.34 58.85 -14.35
N GLY A 727 4.87 59.52 -13.33
CA GLY A 727 4.78 60.97 -13.14
C GLY A 727 5.37 61.74 -14.31
N THR A 728 6.55 61.35 -14.80
CA THR A 728 7.18 61.93 -15.99
C THR A 728 6.29 61.76 -17.23
N PHE A 729 5.70 60.58 -17.43
CA PHE A 729 4.77 60.35 -18.53
C PHE A 729 3.51 61.24 -18.42
N VAL A 730 2.94 61.37 -17.22
CA VAL A 730 1.78 62.25 -16.99
C VAL A 730 2.13 63.71 -17.29
N GLN A 731 3.31 64.18 -16.89
CA GLN A 731 3.79 65.54 -17.20
C GLN A 731 3.98 65.76 -18.71
N HIS A 732 4.57 64.78 -19.41
CA HIS A 732 4.72 64.84 -20.88
C HIS A 732 3.35 64.88 -21.56
N LEU A 733 2.39 64.07 -21.10
CA LEU A 733 1.03 64.05 -21.63
C LEU A 733 0.27 65.36 -21.32
N GLN A 734 0.47 65.95 -20.14
CA GLN A 734 -0.08 67.25 -19.76
C GLN A 734 0.45 68.36 -20.67
N GLY A 735 1.76 68.43 -20.89
CA GLY A 735 2.37 69.39 -21.81
C GLY A 735 1.85 69.23 -23.24
N PHE A 736 1.68 67.99 -23.69
CA PHE A 736 1.08 67.67 -24.99
C PHE A 736 -0.40 68.07 -25.09
N CYS A 737 -1.18 67.96 -24.02
CA CYS A 737 -2.58 68.38 -24.04
C CYS A 737 -2.70 69.91 -24.07
N VAL A 738 -1.86 70.63 -23.32
CA VAL A 738 -1.84 72.10 -23.28
C VAL A 738 -1.46 72.69 -24.64
N SER A 739 -0.44 72.14 -25.30
CA SER A 739 0.02 72.65 -26.61
C SER A 739 -1.02 72.53 -27.72
N TRP A 740 -1.97 71.59 -27.59
CA TRP A 740 -3.01 71.33 -28.58
C TRP A 740 -4.43 71.67 -28.10
N ALA A 741 -4.57 72.43 -27.01
CA ALA A 741 -5.85 72.84 -26.42
C ALA A 741 -6.82 71.68 -26.11
N LEU A 742 -6.28 70.54 -25.67
CA LEU A 742 -7.05 69.38 -25.20
C LEU A 742 -7.32 69.50 -23.69
N GLY A 743 -8.55 69.21 -23.27
CA GLY A 743 -8.88 69.16 -21.84
C GLY A 743 -8.36 67.86 -21.23
N LEU A 744 -7.67 67.91 -20.09
CA LEU A 744 -7.22 66.73 -19.36
C LEU A 744 -7.96 66.62 -18.03
N ASP A 745 -8.69 65.52 -17.83
CA ASP A 745 -9.35 65.19 -16.57
C ASP A 745 -8.61 64.04 -15.89
N VAL A 746 -8.10 64.28 -14.68
CA VAL A 746 -7.29 63.31 -13.94
C VAL A 746 -8.05 62.87 -12.69
N ALA A 747 -8.35 61.57 -12.61
CA ALA A 747 -9.00 60.97 -11.46
C ALA A 747 -8.08 59.93 -10.80
N GLU A 748 -8.19 59.77 -9.49
CA GLU A 748 -7.49 58.72 -8.75
C GLU A 748 -8.46 57.64 -8.27
N MET A 749 -8.05 56.37 -8.35
CA MET A 749 -8.79 55.24 -7.76
C MET A 749 -7.87 54.07 -7.45
N SER A 750 -8.39 53.04 -6.77
CA SER A 750 -7.59 51.85 -6.45
C SER A 750 -7.26 51.04 -7.72
N GLU A 751 -6.10 50.37 -7.75
CA GLU A 751 -5.68 49.51 -8.88
C GLU A 751 -6.75 48.46 -9.27
N PRO A 752 -7.43 47.78 -8.33
CA PRO A 752 -8.51 46.84 -8.69
C PRO A 752 -9.73 47.51 -9.34
N GLU A 753 -10.13 48.68 -8.87
CA GLU A 753 -11.24 49.45 -9.47
C GLU A 753 -10.86 49.98 -10.85
N LEU A 754 -9.61 50.39 -11.04
CA LEU A 754 -9.04 50.80 -12.33
C LEU A 754 -9.15 49.66 -13.35
N PHE A 755 -8.71 48.44 -13.00
CA PHE A 755 -8.86 47.27 -13.89
C PHE A 755 -10.32 46.90 -14.17
N ARG A 756 -11.23 47.12 -13.22
CA ARG A 756 -12.67 46.86 -13.41
C ARG A 756 -13.32 47.89 -14.33
N LYS A 757 -12.85 49.15 -14.29
CA LYS A 757 -13.37 50.26 -15.10
C LYS A 757 -12.81 50.27 -16.53
N ALA A 758 -11.65 49.67 -16.76
CA ALA A 758 -11.03 49.55 -18.08
C ALA A 758 -11.82 48.62 -19.02
N VAL A 759 -12.05 49.05 -20.26
CA VAL A 759 -12.60 48.21 -21.33
C VAL A 759 -11.44 47.56 -22.08
N THR A 760 -11.30 46.24 -21.94
CA THR A 760 -10.20 45.50 -22.56
C THR A 760 -10.48 45.12 -24.02
N LYS A 761 -9.44 44.76 -24.79
CA LYS A 761 -9.59 44.25 -26.17
C LYS A 761 -10.54 43.06 -26.26
N GLN A 762 -10.47 42.11 -25.31
CA GLN A 762 -11.38 40.96 -25.28
C GLN A 762 -12.83 41.37 -24.97
N GLN A 763 -13.04 42.32 -24.07
CA GLN A 763 -14.38 42.84 -23.78
C GLN A 763 -14.94 43.59 -24.98
N ARG A 764 -14.13 44.41 -25.64
CA ARG A 764 -14.51 45.10 -26.88
C ARG A 764 -14.84 44.12 -28.00
N GLY A 765 -14.07 43.04 -28.17
CA GLY A 765 -14.39 41.97 -29.12
C GLY A 765 -15.75 41.30 -28.85
N ARG A 766 -16.13 41.10 -27.57
CA ARG A 766 -17.47 40.60 -27.21
C ARG A 766 -18.57 41.63 -27.47
N ILE A 767 -18.31 42.91 -27.22
CA ILE A 767 -19.27 43.99 -27.53
C ILE A 767 -19.51 44.04 -29.04
N LEU A 768 -18.45 43.95 -29.84
CA LEU A 768 -18.53 43.88 -31.31
C LEU A 768 -19.26 42.61 -31.78
N GLU A 769 -19.03 41.45 -31.18
CA GLU A 769 -19.79 40.23 -31.49
C GLU A 769 -21.30 40.42 -31.25
N VAL A 770 -21.67 41.04 -30.12
CA VAL A 770 -23.06 41.36 -29.80
C VAL A 770 -23.64 42.39 -30.76
N PHE A 771 -22.86 43.42 -31.13
CA PHE A 771 -23.22 44.43 -32.13
C PHE A 771 -23.56 43.76 -33.47
N PHE A 772 -22.66 42.94 -34.02
CA PHE A 772 -22.88 42.25 -35.30
C PHE A 772 -24.07 41.30 -35.24
N ARG A 773 -24.24 40.54 -34.14
CA ARG A 773 -25.35 39.60 -33.99
C ARG A 773 -26.71 40.27 -34.02
N HIS A 774 -26.85 41.46 -33.41
CA HIS A 774 -28.10 42.24 -33.47
C HIS A 774 -28.33 42.83 -34.86
N LEU A 775 -27.27 43.30 -35.50
CA LEU A 775 -27.31 43.88 -36.84
C LEU A 775 -27.77 42.84 -37.88
N PHE A 776 -27.23 41.62 -37.83
CA PHE A 776 -27.67 40.53 -38.71
C PHE A 776 -29.10 40.06 -38.44
N ALA A 777 -29.53 40.04 -37.17
CA ALA A 777 -30.92 39.70 -36.85
C ALA A 777 -31.92 40.68 -37.48
N GLN A 778 -31.60 41.99 -37.49
CA GLN A 778 -32.46 43.00 -38.13
C GLN A 778 -32.44 42.93 -39.66
N VAL A 779 -31.29 42.64 -40.27
CA VAL A 779 -31.16 42.64 -41.74
C VAL A 779 -31.72 41.37 -42.37
N LEU A 780 -31.56 40.20 -41.73
CA LEU A 780 -31.89 38.88 -42.31
C LEU A 780 -33.25 38.29 -41.89
N ASP A 781 -34.10 39.06 -41.18
CA ASP A 781 -35.41 38.58 -40.65
C ASP A 781 -35.32 37.25 -39.88
N ILE A 782 -34.25 37.11 -39.07
CA ILE A 782 -34.10 35.96 -38.18
C ILE A 782 -34.91 36.25 -36.90
N ASP A 783 -35.76 35.30 -36.47
CA ASP A 783 -36.50 35.39 -35.21
C ASP A 783 -35.54 35.83 -34.08
N GLN A 784 -35.86 36.90 -33.34
CA GLN A 784 -35.00 37.43 -32.26
C GLN A 784 -34.63 36.39 -31.20
N ALA A 785 -35.43 35.32 -31.08
CA ALA A 785 -35.17 34.18 -30.21
C ALA A 785 -33.99 33.29 -30.69
N ASP A 786 -33.78 33.16 -32.01
CA ASP A 786 -32.74 32.32 -32.61
C ASP A 786 -31.37 33.03 -32.67
N ALA A 787 -31.33 34.36 -32.54
CA ALA A 787 -30.11 35.15 -32.35
C ALA A 787 -29.51 35.03 -30.93
N GLY A 788 -30.15 34.27 -30.03
CA GLY A 788 -29.75 34.12 -28.64
C GLY A 788 -30.13 35.35 -27.80
N THR A 789 -31.15 35.22 -26.97
CA THR A 789 -31.49 36.21 -25.94
C THR A 789 -30.33 36.36 -24.96
N LEU A 790 -29.78 37.56 -24.83
CA LEU A 790 -28.94 37.90 -23.69
C LEU A 790 -29.80 37.79 -22.41
N PRO A 791 -29.22 37.41 -21.25
CA PRO A 791 -29.95 37.45 -19.98
C PRO A 791 -30.53 38.87 -19.80
N LEU A 792 -31.81 38.97 -19.43
CA LEU A 792 -32.57 40.22 -19.34
C LEU A 792 -31.96 41.30 -18.42
N ASP A 793 -30.87 41.01 -17.70
CA ASP A 793 -30.13 41.96 -16.85
C ASP A 793 -29.22 42.94 -17.61
N SER A 794 -29.19 42.94 -18.95
CA SER A 794 -28.23 43.74 -19.70
C SER A 794 -28.80 44.64 -20.81
N SER A 795 -29.93 45.31 -20.57
CA SER A 795 -30.36 46.47 -21.36
C SER A 795 -29.20 47.48 -21.56
N GLN A 796 -28.38 47.67 -20.52
CA GLN A 796 -27.24 48.57 -20.56
C GLN A 796 -26.12 48.11 -21.52
N LYS A 797 -25.81 46.81 -21.61
CA LYS A 797 -24.76 46.30 -22.51
C LYS A 797 -25.19 46.34 -23.97
N VAL A 798 -26.49 46.15 -24.24
CA VAL A 798 -27.06 46.32 -25.59
C VAL A 798 -27.02 47.80 -25.98
N ARG A 799 -27.34 48.71 -25.06
CA ARG A 799 -27.22 50.16 -25.28
C ARG A 799 -25.77 50.61 -25.50
N GLU A 800 -24.83 50.06 -24.75
CA GLU A 800 -23.38 50.28 -24.92
C GLU A 800 -22.87 49.73 -26.25
N ALA A 801 -23.38 48.58 -26.71
CA ALA A 801 -23.06 48.04 -28.03
C ALA A 801 -23.64 48.89 -29.16
N LEU A 802 -24.89 49.36 -29.06
CA LEU A 802 -25.52 50.19 -30.09
C LEU A 802 -24.94 51.61 -30.18
N ALA A 803 -24.35 52.11 -29.09
CA ALA A 803 -23.59 53.37 -29.07
C ALA A 803 -22.13 53.19 -29.53
N CYS A 804 -21.72 51.97 -29.89
CA CYS A 804 -20.37 51.69 -30.36
C CYS A 804 -20.21 52.13 -31.82
N GLU A 805 -19.05 52.72 -32.13
CA GLU A 805 -18.62 53.04 -33.48
C GLU A 805 -17.37 52.22 -33.80
N LEU A 806 -17.28 51.70 -35.02
CA LEU A 806 -16.19 50.84 -35.48
C LEU A 806 -15.08 51.67 -36.12
N SER A 807 -13.83 51.41 -35.74
CA SER A 807 -12.69 51.95 -36.48
C SER A 807 -12.48 51.18 -37.79
N ARG A 808 -11.74 51.76 -38.73
CA ARG A 808 -11.39 51.10 -40.00
C ARG A 808 -10.68 49.76 -39.80
N ALA A 809 -9.80 49.67 -38.80
CA ALA A 809 -9.06 48.44 -38.50
C ALA A 809 -9.99 47.33 -37.96
N GLU A 810 -10.92 47.69 -37.08
CA GLU A 810 -11.91 46.75 -36.53
C GLU A 810 -12.93 46.33 -37.59
N PHE A 811 -13.31 47.26 -38.46
CA PHE A 811 -14.13 46.97 -39.62
C PHE A 811 -13.43 45.97 -40.55
N ALA A 812 -12.16 46.18 -40.89
CA ALA A 812 -11.37 45.25 -41.68
C ALA A 812 -11.25 43.86 -41.02
N GLU A 813 -10.92 43.81 -39.74
CA GLU A 813 -10.80 42.56 -38.97
C GLU A 813 -12.14 41.80 -38.93
N SER A 814 -13.26 42.52 -38.85
CA SER A 814 -14.60 41.94 -38.94
C SER A 814 -14.92 41.35 -40.31
N LEU A 815 -14.34 41.88 -41.40
CA LEU A 815 -14.46 41.29 -42.74
C LEU A 815 -13.41 40.20 -43.01
N GLY A 816 -12.44 40.01 -42.12
CA GLY A 816 -11.29 39.14 -42.34
C GLY A 816 -10.31 39.69 -43.40
N LEU A 817 -10.35 41.00 -43.65
CA LEU A 817 -9.52 41.74 -44.61
C LEU A 817 -8.47 42.58 -43.88
N LYS A 818 -7.47 43.08 -44.61
CA LYS A 818 -6.45 43.98 -44.05
C LYS A 818 -6.98 45.41 -44.02
N PRO A 819 -6.61 46.25 -43.02
CA PRO A 819 -7.08 47.64 -42.92
C PRO A 819 -6.75 48.53 -44.13
N GLN A 820 -5.71 48.17 -44.88
CA GLN A 820 -5.24 48.87 -46.08
C GLN A 820 -5.73 48.25 -47.40
N ASP A 821 -6.64 47.26 -47.35
CA ASP A 821 -7.21 46.72 -48.59
C ASP A 821 -8.13 47.79 -49.21
N MET A 822 -7.97 48.03 -50.52
CA MET A 822 -8.71 49.08 -51.26
C MET A 822 -10.23 48.97 -51.08
N PHE A 823 -10.74 47.74 -51.01
CA PHE A 823 -12.16 47.49 -50.75
C PHE A 823 -12.62 48.03 -49.39
N VAL A 824 -11.82 47.78 -48.35
CA VAL A 824 -12.11 48.27 -46.99
C VAL A 824 -12.04 49.79 -46.99
N GLU A 825 -11.03 50.37 -47.63
CA GLU A 825 -10.86 51.84 -47.69
C GLU A 825 -12.01 52.53 -48.42
N SER A 826 -12.37 52.06 -49.62
CA SER A 826 -13.48 52.60 -50.41
C SER A 826 -14.83 52.40 -49.72
N MET A 827 -15.12 51.20 -49.19
CA MET A 827 -16.38 50.93 -48.50
C MET A 827 -16.50 51.72 -47.19
N PHE A 828 -15.40 51.86 -46.44
CA PHE A 828 -15.39 52.65 -45.21
C PHE A 828 -15.62 54.13 -45.52
N SER A 829 -14.97 54.67 -46.55
CA SER A 829 -15.11 56.08 -46.95
C SER A 829 -16.51 56.39 -47.49
N LEU A 830 -17.15 55.43 -48.17
CA LEU A 830 -18.54 55.54 -48.63
C LEU A 830 -19.55 55.47 -47.48
N ALA A 831 -19.28 54.63 -46.48
CA ALA A 831 -20.17 54.41 -45.34
C ALA A 831 -20.07 55.55 -44.30
N ASP A 832 -18.90 56.16 -44.14
CA ASP A 832 -18.62 57.25 -43.20
C ASP A 832 -19.21 58.59 -43.69
N LYS A 833 -20.54 58.74 -43.55
CA LYS A 833 -21.28 59.92 -44.03
C LYS A 833 -20.93 61.19 -43.26
N ASP A 834 -20.61 61.07 -41.98
CA ASP A 834 -20.25 62.20 -41.14
C ASP A 834 -18.75 62.55 -41.19
N GLY A 835 -17.95 61.74 -41.90
CA GLY A 835 -16.52 61.95 -42.13
C GLY A 835 -15.70 61.88 -40.85
N ASN A 836 -16.22 61.24 -39.80
CA ASN A 836 -15.61 61.28 -38.49
C ASN A 836 -14.46 60.26 -38.35
N GLY A 837 -14.28 59.35 -39.31
CA GLY A 837 -13.24 58.32 -39.34
C GLY A 837 -13.61 57.03 -38.58
N TYR A 838 -14.85 56.89 -38.14
CA TYR A 838 -15.45 55.74 -37.48
C TYR A 838 -16.83 55.46 -38.11
N LEU A 839 -17.29 54.22 -38.09
CA LEU A 839 -18.61 53.83 -38.57
C LEU A 839 -19.58 53.60 -37.42
N SER A 840 -20.64 54.40 -37.35
CA SER A 840 -21.74 54.17 -36.42
C SER A 840 -22.60 52.97 -36.84
N PHE A 841 -23.40 52.46 -35.91
CA PHE A 841 -24.37 51.38 -36.18
C PHE A 841 -25.28 51.71 -37.38
N ARG A 842 -25.72 52.96 -37.50
CA ARG A 842 -26.66 53.38 -38.56
C ARG A 842 -25.98 53.46 -39.92
N GLU A 843 -24.81 54.06 -39.99
CA GLU A 843 -24.00 54.17 -41.21
C GLU A 843 -23.65 52.80 -41.77
N PHE A 844 -23.26 51.88 -40.89
CA PHE A 844 -22.94 50.53 -41.30
C PHE A 844 -24.17 49.72 -41.72
N LEU A 845 -25.30 49.89 -41.02
CA LEU A 845 -26.57 49.25 -41.37
C LEU A 845 -27.08 49.72 -42.74
N ASP A 846 -27.01 51.01 -43.04
CA ASP A 846 -27.45 51.59 -44.31
C ASP A 846 -26.75 50.92 -45.49
N VAL A 847 -25.43 50.75 -45.40
CA VAL A 847 -24.63 50.10 -46.46
C VAL A 847 -24.94 48.60 -46.53
N LEU A 848 -25.06 47.92 -45.38
CA LEU A 848 -25.32 46.47 -45.35
C LEU A 848 -26.71 46.10 -45.86
N VAL A 849 -27.73 46.94 -45.62
CA VAL A 849 -29.09 46.74 -46.15
C VAL A 849 -29.11 46.79 -47.67
N VAL A 850 -28.38 47.72 -48.29
CA VAL A 850 -28.28 47.81 -49.75
C VAL A 850 -27.58 46.56 -50.33
N PHE A 851 -26.50 46.08 -49.71
CA PHE A 851 -25.82 44.85 -50.14
C PHE A 851 -26.68 43.57 -49.99
N MET A 852 -27.50 43.49 -48.94
CA MET A 852 -28.26 42.28 -48.60
C MET A 852 -29.66 42.24 -49.23
N LYS A 853 -30.39 43.36 -49.21
CA LYS A 853 -31.79 43.49 -49.64
C LYS A 853 -31.99 44.41 -50.86
N GLY A 854 -30.97 45.17 -51.27
CA GLY A 854 -31.06 46.08 -52.43
C GLY A 854 -31.27 45.33 -53.75
N SER A 855 -31.91 46.01 -54.70
CA SER A 855 -32.07 45.50 -56.07
C SER A 855 -30.71 45.40 -56.79
N PRO A 856 -30.60 44.62 -57.89
CA PRO A 856 -29.37 44.60 -58.69
C PRO A 856 -28.91 46.00 -59.15
N GLU A 857 -29.86 46.90 -59.40
CA GLU A 857 -29.61 48.31 -59.75
C GLU A 857 -29.04 49.10 -58.56
N ASP A 858 -29.58 48.91 -57.35
CA ASP A 858 -29.05 49.56 -56.14
C ASP A 858 -27.63 49.08 -55.81
N LYS A 859 -27.37 47.78 -56.00
CA LYS A 859 -26.05 47.19 -55.79
C LYS A 859 -25.03 47.66 -56.82
N SER A 860 -25.40 47.71 -58.11
CA SER A 860 -24.52 48.22 -59.16
C SER A 860 -24.23 49.71 -58.97
N ARG A 861 -25.22 50.50 -58.54
CA ARG A 861 -25.04 51.90 -58.18
C ARG A 861 -24.10 52.06 -57.00
N LEU A 862 -24.27 51.28 -55.94
CA LEU A 862 -23.38 51.30 -54.78
C LEU A 862 -21.94 50.91 -55.15
N MET A 863 -21.76 49.90 -56.01
CA MET A 863 -20.44 49.50 -56.52
C MET A 863 -19.81 50.59 -57.41
N PHE A 864 -20.60 51.25 -58.24
CA PHE A 864 -20.14 52.37 -59.07
C PHE A 864 -19.65 53.52 -58.20
N THR A 865 -20.47 53.96 -57.22
CA THR A 865 -20.11 55.04 -56.30
C THR A 865 -18.95 54.68 -55.37
N MET A 866 -18.71 53.39 -55.10
CA MET A 866 -17.58 52.96 -54.27
C MET A 866 -16.21 53.18 -54.95
N TYR A 867 -16.15 53.19 -56.28
CA TYR A 867 -14.91 53.25 -57.04
C TYR A 867 -14.79 54.48 -57.96
N ASP A 868 -15.82 55.34 -58.01
CA ASP A 868 -15.73 56.74 -58.46
C ASP A 868 -14.94 57.53 -57.41
N LEU A 869 -13.61 57.54 -57.53
CA LEU A 869 -12.71 58.05 -56.50
C LEU A 869 -12.63 59.59 -56.51
N ASP A 870 -12.88 60.21 -57.65
CA ASP A 870 -12.86 61.66 -57.83
C ASP A 870 -14.26 62.30 -57.71
N GLY A 871 -15.32 61.49 -57.62
CA GLY A 871 -16.69 61.91 -57.34
C GLY A 871 -17.33 62.66 -58.51
N ASN A 872 -16.81 62.47 -59.73
CA ASN A 872 -17.21 63.22 -60.91
C ASN A 872 -18.45 62.62 -61.61
N GLY A 873 -18.95 61.46 -61.14
CA GLY A 873 -20.13 60.77 -61.68
C GLY A 873 -19.83 59.88 -62.90
N PHE A 874 -18.57 59.74 -63.27
CA PHE A 874 -18.04 58.89 -64.33
C PHE A 874 -16.95 57.99 -63.77
N LEU A 875 -16.77 56.82 -64.37
CA LEU A 875 -15.77 55.86 -63.94
C LEU A 875 -14.74 55.70 -65.05
N SER A 876 -13.55 56.26 -64.84
CA SER A 876 -12.46 56.24 -65.81
C SER A 876 -11.95 54.80 -66.02
N LYS A 877 -11.28 54.56 -67.16
CA LYS A 877 -10.69 53.23 -67.46
C LYS A 877 -9.71 52.76 -66.36
N ASP A 878 -9.01 53.68 -65.70
CA ASP A 878 -8.07 53.38 -64.61
C ASP A 878 -8.79 53.07 -63.29
N GLU A 879 -9.92 53.73 -63.00
CA GLU A 879 -10.77 53.41 -61.85
C GLU A 879 -11.47 52.06 -62.02
N PHE A 880 -11.93 51.74 -63.24
CA PHE A 880 -12.48 50.42 -63.57
C PHE A 880 -11.44 49.32 -63.39
N PHE A 881 -10.21 49.58 -63.84
CA PHE A 881 -9.08 48.68 -63.64
C PHE A 881 -8.79 48.46 -62.15
N THR A 882 -8.80 49.53 -61.36
CA THR A 882 -8.55 49.49 -59.91
C THR A 882 -9.67 48.75 -59.17
N MET A 883 -10.92 48.95 -59.58
CA MET A 883 -12.06 48.20 -59.08
C MET A 883 -11.93 46.70 -59.36
N MET A 884 -11.65 46.30 -60.60
CA MET A 884 -11.50 44.88 -60.96
C MET A 884 -10.32 44.24 -60.23
N ARG A 885 -9.24 45.00 -60.03
CA ARG A 885 -8.11 44.57 -59.20
C ARG A 885 -8.54 44.30 -57.75
N SER A 886 -9.30 45.21 -57.16
CA SER A 886 -9.81 45.07 -55.81
C SER A 886 -10.73 43.85 -55.65
N PHE A 887 -11.62 43.57 -56.61
CA PHE A 887 -12.47 42.37 -56.57
C PHE A 887 -11.68 41.06 -56.69
N ILE A 888 -10.65 41.06 -57.55
CA ILE A 888 -9.81 39.86 -57.75
C ILE A 888 -8.97 39.57 -56.50
N GLU A 889 -8.42 40.61 -55.85
CA GLU A 889 -7.70 40.50 -54.58
C GLU A 889 -8.60 39.95 -53.45
N ILE A 890 -9.88 40.34 -53.39
CA ILE A 890 -10.86 39.78 -52.43
C ILE A 890 -11.13 38.29 -52.70
N SER A 891 -11.10 37.85 -53.96
CA SER A 891 -11.39 36.46 -54.36
C SER A 891 -10.21 35.48 -54.13
N ASN A 892 -9.07 35.94 -53.59
CA ASN A 892 -7.81 35.20 -53.47
C ASN A 892 -7.27 34.62 -54.81
N ASN A 893 -7.71 35.16 -55.95
CA ASN A 893 -7.16 34.81 -57.25
C ASN A 893 -6.06 35.81 -57.62
N CYS A 894 -4.87 35.32 -58.00
CA CYS A 894 -3.76 36.18 -58.38
C CYS A 894 -3.66 36.28 -59.91
N LEU A 895 -4.37 37.23 -60.52
CA LEU A 895 -4.08 37.63 -61.90
C LEU A 895 -2.94 38.66 -61.89
N SER A 896 -2.00 38.53 -62.83
CA SER A 896 -0.97 39.56 -63.02
C SER A 896 -1.59 40.85 -63.56
N LYS A 897 -0.96 42.00 -63.31
CA LYS A 897 -1.43 43.33 -63.79
C LYS A 897 -1.71 43.34 -65.29
N ALA A 898 -0.94 42.58 -66.07
CA ALA A 898 -1.11 42.44 -67.53
C ALA A 898 -2.35 41.63 -67.92
N GLN A 899 -2.59 40.49 -67.25
CA GLN A 899 -3.79 39.67 -67.50
C GLN A 899 -5.06 40.41 -67.14
N LEU A 900 -5.03 41.21 -66.06
CA LEU A 900 -6.16 42.04 -65.69
C LEU A 900 -6.45 43.14 -66.71
N ALA A 901 -5.40 43.75 -67.28
CA ALA A 901 -5.56 44.78 -68.31
C ALA A 901 -6.20 44.19 -69.57
N GLU A 902 -5.80 42.99 -69.95
CA GLU A 902 -6.39 42.25 -71.07
C GLU A 902 -7.87 41.91 -70.81
N VAL A 903 -8.23 41.51 -69.58
CA VAL A 903 -9.63 41.25 -69.20
C VAL A 903 -10.45 42.54 -69.29
N VAL A 904 -9.98 43.65 -68.70
CA VAL A 904 -10.67 44.95 -68.75
C VAL A 904 -10.86 45.41 -70.21
N GLU A 905 -9.82 45.28 -71.03
CA GLU A 905 -9.87 45.67 -72.43
C GLU A 905 -10.80 44.76 -73.27
N SER A 906 -10.86 43.47 -72.95
CA SER A 906 -11.84 42.55 -73.54
C SER A 906 -13.28 42.88 -73.12
N MET A 907 -13.52 43.27 -71.86
CA MET A 907 -14.85 43.66 -71.38
C MET A 907 -15.36 44.94 -72.06
N PHE A 908 -14.48 45.94 -72.25
CA PHE A 908 -14.81 47.14 -73.02
C PHE A 908 -15.07 46.82 -74.50
N ARG A 909 -14.33 45.86 -75.06
CA ARG A 909 -14.47 45.41 -76.46
C ARG A 909 -15.80 44.71 -76.72
N GLU A 910 -16.17 43.75 -75.88
CA GLU A 910 -17.41 42.98 -75.99
C GLU A 910 -18.66 43.84 -75.72
N SER A 911 -18.52 44.86 -74.86
CA SER A 911 -19.61 45.79 -74.52
C SER A 911 -19.77 46.95 -75.52
N GLY A 912 -18.89 47.05 -76.53
CA GLY A 912 -18.96 48.10 -77.57
C GLY A 912 -18.42 49.48 -77.15
N PHE A 913 -17.64 49.56 -76.07
CA PHE A 913 -17.12 50.82 -75.48
C PHE A 913 -15.64 51.08 -75.79
N GLN A 914 -15.12 50.59 -76.93
CA GLN A 914 -13.69 50.66 -77.28
C GLN A 914 -13.12 52.08 -77.33
N ASP A 915 -13.95 53.06 -77.70
CA ASP A 915 -13.55 54.46 -77.86
C ASP A 915 -13.92 55.35 -76.65
N LYS A 916 -14.58 54.79 -75.62
CA LYS A 916 -14.94 55.53 -74.39
C LYS A 916 -13.80 55.44 -73.37
N GLN A 917 -13.31 56.58 -72.89
CA GLN A 917 -12.34 56.63 -71.78
C GLN A 917 -13.00 56.65 -70.39
N GLU A 918 -14.27 57.02 -70.33
CA GLU A 918 -15.06 57.18 -69.11
C GLU A 918 -16.41 56.45 -69.29
N LEU A 919 -16.83 55.73 -68.25
CA LEU A 919 -18.09 55.00 -68.20
C LEU A 919 -19.11 55.74 -67.33
N THR A 920 -20.32 55.94 -67.84
CA THR A 920 -21.45 56.37 -66.99
C THR A 920 -21.97 55.21 -66.14
N TRP A 921 -22.77 55.48 -65.11
CA TRP A 921 -23.44 54.43 -64.34
C TRP A 921 -24.29 53.51 -65.24
N GLU A 922 -24.97 54.07 -66.25
CA GLU A 922 -25.79 53.30 -67.18
C GLU A 922 -24.93 52.36 -68.04
N ASP A 923 -23.77 52.84 -68.50
CA ASP A 923 -22.78 52.02 -69.23
C ASP A 923 -22.22 50.90 -68.34
N PHE A 924 -21.88 51.21 -67.08
CA PHE A 924 -21.38 50.26 -66.11
C PHE A 924 -22.41 49.19 -65.75
N HIS A 925 -23.65 49.60 -65.51
CA HIS A 925 -24.74 48.67 -65.21
C HIS A 925 -25.06 47.79 -66.43
N PHE A 926 -24.97 48.34 -67.64
CA PHE A 926 -25.12 47.57 -68.88
C PHE A 926 -24.03 46.49 -69.04
N MET A 927 -22.77 46.77 -68.70
CA MET A 927 -21.68 45.77 -68.71
C MET A 927 -21.93 44.59 -67.77
N LEU A 928 -22.72 44.78 -66.71
CA LEU A 928 -23.01 43.76 -65.70
C LEU A 928 -24.33 43.02 -65.92
N ARG A 929 -25.11 43.41 -66.93
CA ARG A 929 -26.48 42.91 -67.18
C ARG A 929 -26.57 41.40 -67.40
N ASP A 930 -25.62 40.81 -68.12
CA ASP A 930 -25.57 39.37 -68.36
C ASP A 930 -25.22 38.56 -67.09
N HIS A 931 -24.78 39.26 -66.04
CA HIS A 931 -24.41 38.71 -64.72
C HIS A 931 -25.36 39.17 -63.59
N ASP A 932 -26.56 39.67 -63.91
CA ASP A 932 -27.58 40.07 -62.91
C ASP A 932 -27.90 38.98 -61.88
N ASN A 933 -27.91 37.71 -62.33
CA ASN A 933 -28.12 36.56 -61.44
C ASN A 933 -26.95 36.34 -60.46
N GLU A 934 -25.74 36.77 -60.80
CA GLU A 934 -24.58 36.72 -59.91
C GLU A 934 -24.57 37.92 -58.95
N LEU A 935 -24.94 39.13 -59.40
CA LEU A 935 -25.14 40.31 -58.53
C LEU A 935 -26.28 40.12 -57.52
N ARG A 936 -27.31 39.33 -57.87
CA ARG A 936 -28.33 38.89 -56.90
C ARG A 936 -27.75 38.01 -55.80
N ARG A 937 -26.64 37.30 -56.07
CA ARG A 937 -25.98 36.34 -55.18
C ARG A 937 -24.76 36.90 -54.44
N THR A 938 -24.24 38.07 -54.83
CA THR A 938 -23.15 38.72 -54.11
C THR A 938 -23.64 39.18 -52.73
N GLN A 939 -23.02 38.65 -51.68
CA GLN A 939 -23.27 38.99 -50.28
C GLN A 939 -21.94 39.31 -49.61
N LEU A 940 -21.96 40.28 -48.71
CA LEU A 940 -20.77 40.72 -47.98
C LEU A 940 -20.55 39.76 -46.79
N CYS A 941 -19.48 38.95 -46.86
CA CYS A 941 -19.15 37.98 -45.83
C CYS A 941 -18.49 38.65 -44.62
N VAL A 942 -19.30 39.04 -43.63
CA VAL A 942 -18.79 39.54 -42.35
C VAL A 942 -18.53 38.38 -41.40
N LYS A 943 -17.33 38.35 -40.82
CA LYS A 943 -16.89 37.38 -39.82
C LYS A 943 -17.38 37.81 -38.43
N GLY A 944 -18.61 37.42 -38.09
CA GLY A 944 -19.19 37.65 -36.77
C GLY A 944 -19.96 36.45 -36.23
N GLY A 945 -19.54 35.91 -35.09
CA GLY A 945 -20.31 34.96 -34.28
C GLY A 945 -19.61 33.62 -34.05
N GLY A 946 -19.02 33.44 -32.86
CA GLY A 946 -18.54 32.14 -32.42
C GLY A 946 -19.70 31.14 -32.27
N GLY A 947 -19.60 30.01 -32.97
CA GLY A 947 -20.37 28.79 -32.71
C GLY A 947 -21.89 28.92 -32.84
N GLY A 948 -22.41 28.99 -34.07
CA GLY A 948 -23.82 28.72 -34.34
C GLY A 948 -24.40 29.35 -35.61
N ILE A 949 -23.84 30.48 -36.07
CA ILE A 949 -24.39 31.26 -37.20
C ILE A 949 -23.44 31.24 -38.43
N GLY A 950 -22.31 30.54 -38.36
CA GLY A 950 -21.35 30.42 -39.46
C GLY A 950 -21.80 29.53 -40.63
N ASP A 951 -22.89 28.77 -40.48
CA ASP A 951 -23.31 27.77 -41.46
C ASP A 951 -24.40 28.26 -42.43
N ILE A 952 -24.89 29.50 -42.30
CA ILE A 952 -25.97 30.04 -43.16
C ILE A 952 -25.44 30.93 -44.31
N LEU A 953 -24.22 31.47 -44.23
CA LEU A 953 -23.72 32.51 -45.15
C LEU A 953 -22.45 32.11 -45.94
N LYS A 954 -22.33 30.85 -46.37
CA LYS A 954 -21.29 30.45 -47.34
C LYS A 954 -21.90 29.89 -48.63
N PRO A 955 -21.73 30.56 -49.78
CA PRO A 955 -21.67 29.88 -51.05
C PRO A 955 -20.33 29.14 -51.17
N ASN A 956 -20.40 27.90 -51.63
CA ASN A 956 -19.29 26.97 -51.78
C ASN A 956 -18.15 27.51 -52.66
N VAL A 957 -16.98 27.78 -52.07
CA VAL A 957 -15.68 27.57 -52.73
C VAL A 957 -14.70 26.90 -51.76
N SER A 958 -14.90 25.61 -51.54
CA SER A 958 -13.78 24.70 -51.29
C SER A 958 -14.20 23.30 -51.75
N CYS A 959 -13.70 22.87 -52.90
CA CYS A 959 -13.65 21.46 -53.26
C CYS A 959 -12.90 20.70 -52.16
N ARG A 960 -13.64 20.06 -51.25
CA ARG A 960 -13.18 18.85 -50.59
C ARG A 960 -14.02 17.70 -51.10
N VAL A 961 -13.48 17.04 -52.12
CA VAL A 961 -13.95 15.74 -52.57
C VAL A 961 -13.75 14.76 -51.41
N SER A 962 -14.83 14.19 -50.91
CA SER A 962 -14.78 12.99 -50.07
C SER A 962 -15.27 11.81 -50.91
N PHE A 963 -14.32 11.04 -51.42
CA PHE A 963 -14.62 9.73 -51.97
C PHE A 963 -14.91 8.78 -50.80
N ILE A 964 -16.17 8.45 -50.58
CA ILE A 964 -16.54 7.19 -49.93
C ILE A 964 -17.57 6.52 -50.84
N THR A 965 -17.04 5.70 -51.74
CA THR A 965 -17.70 4.50 -52.23
C THR A 965 -18.16 3.67 -51.04
N ARG A 966 -19.47 3.40 -50.95
CA ARG A 966 -19.96 2.25 -50.20
C ARG A 966 -21.08 1.56 -50.97
N THR A 967 -20.63 0.49 -51.60
CA THR A 967 -21.33 -0.76 -51.82
C THR A 967 -22.47 -1.03 -50.85
N SER A 968 -23.63 -1.37 -51.41
CA SER A 968 -24.77 -1.97 -50.73
C SER A 968 -25.08 -3.32 -51.37
N GLY A 969 -24.59 -4.40 -50.76
CA GLY A 969 -25.45 -5.56 -50.47
C GLY A 969 -26.21 -5.20 -49.18
N GLU A 970 -27.46 -5.62 -48.96
CA GLU A 970 -27.92 -7.00 -49.02
C GLU A 970 -29.40 -7.14 -49.43
N ARG A 971 -29.70 -8.39 -49.79
CA ARG A 971 -30.96 -9.01 -50.22
C ARG A 971 -32.18 -8.66 -49.34
N PHE A 972 -33.35 -8.50 -49.95
CA PHE A 972 -34.37 -9.57 -50.12
C PHE A 972 -35.59 -9.02 -50.88
N CYS A 973 -35.99 -9.70 -51.95
CA CYS A 973 -37.29 -9.61 -52.62
C CYS A 973 -37.89 -11.02 -52.64
N PRO A 974 -39.20 -11.20 -52.42
CA PRO A 974 -39.90 -12.36 -52.94
C PRO A 974 -40.62 -12.00 -54.26
N GLN A 975 -40.29 -12.80 -55.27
CA GLN A 975 -41.11 -13.29 -56.39
C GLN A 975 -42.18 -12.39 -57.03
N GLY A 976 -41.99 -12.17 -58.34
CA GLY A 976 -42.93 -12.76 -59.30
C GLY A 976 -43.67 -11.80 -60.26
N VAL A 977 -43.37 -12.01 -61.54
CA VAL A 977 -44.26 -11.88 -62.72
C VAL A 977 -44.32 -10.53 -63.46
N GLY A 978 -43.86 -10.57 -64.72
CA GLY A 978 -44.62 -10.01 -65.85
C GLY A 978 -44.09 -8.73 -66.52
N LEU A 979 -43.28 -8.89 -67.57
CA LEU A 979 -43.19 -7.93 -68.69
C LEU A 979 -44.55 -7.84 -69.42
N PRO A 980 -44.87 -6.70 -70.06
CA PRO A 980 -44.63 -6.65 -71.50
C PRO A 980 -44.14 -5.30 -72.09
N VAL A 981 -43.65 -5.46 -73.31
CA VAL A 981 -43.14 -4.51 -74.32
C VAL A 981 -44.29 -3.73 -74.99
N SER A 982 -44.01 -2.48 -75.42
CA SER A 982 -44.51 -1.76 -76.63
C SER A 982 -44.26 -0.26 -76.40
N GLU A 983 -43.96 0.62 -77.34
CA GLU A 983 -43.72 0.61 -78.79
C GLU A 983 -43.23 2.04 -79.13
N ALA A 984 -42.34 2.17 -80.10
CA ALA A 984 -42.06 3.45 -80.75
C ALA A 984 -43.21 3.84 -81.69
N PRO A 985 -43.28 5.10 -82.13
CA PRO A 985 -43.29 5.28 -83.58
C PRO A 985 -42.33 6.38 -84.05
N GLU A 986 -41.51 6.02 -85.04
CA GLU A 986 -40.91 6.94 -85.99
C GLU A 986 -41.93 7.31 -87.09
N LEU A 987 -41.88 8.55 -87.58
CA LEU A 987 -42.29 8.87 -88.96
C LEU A 987 -41.45 10.03 -89.49
N GLY A 988 -40.73 9.78 -90.59
CA GLY A 988 -39.82 10.73 -91.24
C GLY A 988 -40.43 11.53 -92.39
N GLY A 989 -39.68 12.53 -92.86
CA GLY A 989 -39.88 13.21 -94.14
C GLY A 989 -38.96 14.45 -94.31
N PRO A 990 -38.42 14.75 -95.53
CA PRO A 990 -37.10 15.37 -95.67
C PRO A 990 -37.07 16.79 -96.30
N GLY A 991 -36.02 17.55 -95.96
CA GLY A 991 -35.31 18.48 -96.86
C GLY A 991 -35.70 19.97 -96.85
N LEU A 992 -34.80 20.85 -96.37
CA LEU A 992 -34.10 21.86 -97.19
C LEU A 992 -33.12 22.75 -96.39
N LYS A 993 -31.89 22.76 -96.90
CA LYS A 993 -30.68 23.54 -96.59
C LYS A 993 -30.88 24.97 -96.03
N LYS A 994 -30.12 25.35 -94.99
CA LYS A 994 -29.20 26.52 -95.03
C LYS A 994 -28.21 26.61 -93.85
N ARG A 995 -26.93 26.67 -94.23
CA ARG A 995 -25.73 27.29 -93.62
C ARG A 995 -25.05 26.66 -92.39
N PHE A 996 -23.77 26.35 -92.61
CA PHE A 996 -22.71 25.99 -91.68
C PHE A 996 -22.35 27.12 -90.69
N GLY A 997 -22.09 26.73 -89.44
CA GLY A 997 -20.94 27.23 -88.68
C GLY A 997 -21.21 28.05 -87.41
N LYS A 998 -21.38 27.39 -86.26
CA LYS A 998 -20.64 27.67 -84.99
C LYS A 998 -20.98 26.61 -83.93
N LYS A 999 -19.94 26.14 -83.23
CA LYS A 999 -19.89 25.01 -82.29
C LYS A 999 -20.97 25.10 -81.21
N ALA A 1000 -21.77 24.04 -81.07
CA ALA A 1000 -22.61 23.81 -79.90
C ALA A 1000 -21.70 23.52 -78.68
N VAL A 1001 -21.59 24.48 -77.77
CA VAL A 1001 -21.03 24.28 -76.44
C VAL A 1001 -22.01 23.40 -75.67
N VAL A 1002 -21.61 22.17 -75.38
CA VAL A 1002 -22.30 21.34 -74.37
C VAL A 1002 -22.23 22.11 -73.05
N PRO A 1003 -23.35 22.44 -72.39
CA PRO A 1003 -23.29 23.10 -71.10
C PRO A 1003 -22.59 22.15 -70.11
N PRO A 1004 -21.62 22.63 -69.31
CA PRO A 1004 -21.02 21.80 -68.26
C PRO A 1004 -22.15 21.31 -67.33
N PRO A 1005 -22.05 20.10 -66.76
CA PRO A 1005 -23.05 19.61 -65.82
C PRO A 1005 -23.20 20.63 -64.68
N ARG A 1006 -24.41 21.15 -64.47
CA ARG A 1006 -24.73 22.01 -63.33
C ARG A 1006 -24.48 21.20 -62.06
N LEU A 1007 -23.40 21.51 -61.33
CA LEU A 1007 -23.17 21.00 -59.99
C LEU A 1007 -24.34 21.46 -59.11
N TYR A 1008 -25.21 20.55 -58.70
CA TYR A 1008 -26.31 20.84 -57.77
C TYR A 1008 -25.73 20.90 -56.37
N THR A 1009 -25.39 22.11 -55.91
CA THR A 1009 -24.87 22.37 -54.56
C THR A 1009 -25.83 23.30 -53.80
N GLU A 1010 -26.99 22.79 -53.41
CA GLU A 1010 -27.81 23.43 -52.37
C GLU A 1010 -27.51 22.73 -51.04
N ALA A 1011 -27.03 23.50 -50.06
CA ALA A 1011 -26.93 23.00 -48.69
C ALA A 1011 -28.36 22.79 -48.15
N LEU A 1012 -28.65 21.60 -47.63
CA LEU A 1012 -29.92 21.31 -46.99
C LEU A 1012 -30.07 22.20 -45.75
N GLN A 1013 -31.04 23.10 -45.78
CA GLN A 1013 -31.37 23.97 -44.66
C GLN A 1013 -32.22 23.17 -43.65
N GLU A 1014 -31.57 22.43 -42.75
CA GLU A 1014 -32.29 21.74 -41.68
C GLU A 1014 -32.83 22.75 -40.64
N LYS A 1015 -34.16 22.79 -40.45
CA LYS A 1015 -34.79 23.59 -39.39
C LYS A 1015 -34.31 23.11 -38.02
N MET A 1016 -33.74 24.03 -37.24
CA MET A 1016 -33.28 23.77 -35.88
C MET A 1016 -34.46 23.29 -35.00
N GLN A 1017 -34.39 22.05 -34.49
CA GLN A 1017 -35.46 21.52 -33.63
C GLN A 1017 -35.55 22.32 -32.32
N ARG A 1018 -36.72 22.92 -32.04
CA ARG A 1018 -36.96 23.92 -30.97
C ARG A 1018 -37.13 23.36 -29.55
N GLY A 1019 -36.74 22.10 -29.29
CA GLY A 1019 -36.82 21.50 -27.95
C GLY A 1019 -35.47 21.49 -27.23
N PHE A 1020 -35.40 21.91 -25.97
CA PHE A 1020 -34.18 21.80 -25.14
C PHE A 1020 -33.62 20.37 -25.13
N LEU A 1021 -34.51 19.38 -25.01
CA LEU A 1021 -34.14 17.96 -25.03
C LEU A 1021 -33.61 17.52 -26.41
N ALA A 1022 -34.24 17.99 -27.49
CA ALA A 1022 -33.82 17.69 -28.87
C ALA A 1022 -32.45 18.31 -29.19
N GLN A 1023 -32.19 19.54 -28.75
CA GLN A 1023 -30.88 20.18 -28.91
C GLN A 1023 -29.80 19.48 -28.09
N LYS A 1024 -30.08 19.11 -26.84
CA LYS A 1024 -29.14 18.33 -26.01
C LYS A 1024 -28.87 16.95 -26.58
N LEU A 1025 -29.89 16.27 -27.11
CA LEU A 1025 -29.75 14.97 -27.77
C LEU A 1025 -28.93 15.09 -29.06
N GLN A 1026 -29.17 16.13 -29.86
CA GLN A 1026 -28.39 16.38 -31.08
C GLN A 1026 -26.93 16.74 -30.77
N GLN A 1027 -26.68 17.53 -29.71
CA GLN A 1027 -25.33 17.81 -29.21
C GLN A 1027 -24.64 16.52 -28.72
N TYR A 1028 -25.34 15.65 -27.99
CA TYR A 1028 -24.82 14.37 -27.54
C TYR A 1028 -24.54 13.42 -28.71
N LYS A 1029 -25.47 13.31 -29.67
CA LYS A 1029 -25.28 12.53 -30.90
C LYS A 1029 -24.05 13.02 -31.65
N ARG A 1030 -23.91 14.33 -31.86
CA ARG A 1030 -22.74 14.92 -32.53
C ARG A 1030 -21.44 14.68 -31.75
N PHE A 1031 -21.49 14.70 -30.41
CA PHE A 1031 -20.35 14.35 -29.57
C PHE A 1031 -19.95 12.88 -29.75
N VAL A 1032 -20.91 11.95 -29.69
CA VAL A 1032 -20.64 10.53 -29.89
C VAL A 1032 -20.13 10.26 -31.29
N GLU A 1033 -20.72 10.85 -32.34
CA GLU A 1033 -20.28 10.67 -33.72
C GLU A 1033 -18.84 11.16 -33.94
N ASN A 1034 -18.49 12.33 -33.38
CA ASN A 1034 -17.15 12.90 -33.48
C ASN A 1034 -16.11 12.11 -32.66
N TYR A 1035 -16.49 11.69 -31.44
CA TYR A 1035 -15.57 11.11 -30.47
C TYR A 1035 -15.71 9.59 -30.30
N ARG A 1036 -16.49 8.88 -31.12
CA ARG A 1036 -16.71 7.41 -31.01
C ARG A 1036 -15.41 6.61 -30.83
N ARG A 1037 -14.37 6.96 -31.60
CA ARG A 1037 -13.04 6.30 -31.53
C ARG A 1037 -12.36 6.52 -30.18
N HIS A 1038 -12.49 7.74 -29.63
CA HIS A 1038 -11.94 8.10 -28.32
C HIS A 1038 -12.70 7.39 -27.21
N ILE A 1039 -14.04 7.38 -27.29
CA ILE A 1039 -14.90 6.70 -26.32
C ILE A 1039 -14.55 5.21 -26.26
N VAL A 1040 -14.44 4.53 -27.42
CA VAL A 1040 -14.08 3.11 -27.49
C VAL A 1040 -12.67 2.87 -26.93
N ALA A 1041 -11.67 3.68 -27.31
CA ALA A 1041 -10.31 3.51 -26.83
C ALA A 1041 -10.19 3.71 -25.30
N VAL A 1042 -10.82 4.76 -24.76
CA VAL A 1042 -10.88 5.04 -23.31
C VAL A 1042 -11.65 3.94 -22.58
N ALA A 1043 -12.79 3.49 -23.13
CA ALA A 1043 -13.58 2.42 -22.55
C ALA A 1043 -12.80 1.10 -22.46
N ILE A 1044 -12.12 0.67 -23.54
CA ILE A 1044 -11.31 -0.55 -23.53
C ILE A 1044 -10.18 -0.44 -22.50
N PHE A 1045 -9.43 0.67 -22.51
CA PHE A 1045 -8.33 0.86 -21.58
C PHE A 1045 -8.81 0.88 -20.11
N SER A 1046 -9.92 1.57 -19.84
CA SER A 1046 -10.54 1.63 -18.51
C SER A 1046 -11.10 0.28 -18.09
N ALA A 1047 -11.69 -0.49 -19.01
CA ALA A 1047 -12.21 -1.82 -18.75
C ALA A 1047 -11.08 -2.81 -18.43
N ILE A 1048 -9.92 -2.72 -19.07
CA ILE A 1048 -8.75 -3.53 -18.72
C ILE A 1048 -8.27 -3.17 -17.31
N CYS A 1049 -8.17 -1.88 -16.98
CA CYS A 1049 -7.78 -1.44 -15.64
C CYS A 1049 -8.77 -1.93 -14.57
N ALA A 1050 -10.06 -1.73 -14.80
CA ALA A 1050 -11.11 -2.20 -13.90
C ALA A 1050 -11.12 -3.73 -13.79
N GLY A 1051 -10.89 -4.46 -14.89
CA GLY A 1051 -10.78 -5.91 -14.91
C GLY A 1051 -9.60 -6.42 -14.07
N LEU A 1052 -8.42 -5.79 -14.18
CA LEU A 1052 -7.26 -6.10 -13.35
C LEU A 1052 -7.51 -5.79 -11.87
N PHE A 1053 -8.16 -4.66 -11.58
CA PHE A 1053 -8.58 -4.33 -10.21
C PHE A 1053 -9.52 -5.39 -9.64
N VAL A 1054 -10.58 -5.73 -10.38
CA VAL A 1054 -11.62 -6.69 -9.97
C VAL A 1054 -11.04 -8.10 -9.83
N GLU A 1055 -10.12 -8.51 -10.72
CA GLU A 1055 -9.45 -9.81 -10.61
C GLU A 1055 -8.63 -9.90 -9.31
N ARG A 1056 -7.84 -8.88 -8.98
CA ARG A 1056 -7.12 -8.85 -7.70
C ARG A 1056 -8.05 -8.75 -6.50
N ALA A 1057 -9.11 -7.96 -6.59
CA ALA A 1057 -10.10 -7.83 -5.52
C ALA A 1057 -10.79 -9.18 -5.28
N TYR A 1058 -11.20 -9.88 -6.33
CA TYR A 1058 -11.77 -11.22 -6.26
C TYR A 1058 -10.79 -12.22 -5.65
N TYR A 1059 -9.52 -12.19 -6.10
CA TYR A 1059 -8.48 -13.05 -5.56
C TYR A 1059 -8.34 -12.84 -4.05
N TYR A 1060 -8.07 -11.62 -3.58
CA TYR A 1060 -7.85 -11.38 -2.15
C TYR A 1060 -9.12 -11.44 -1.28
N ALA A 1061 -10.31 -11.36 -1.85
CA ALA A 1061 -11.57 -11.48 -1.11
C ALA A 1061 -12.06 -12.94 -0.99
N PHE A 1062 -11.81 -13.78 -2.00
CA PHE A 1062 -12.45 -15.11 -2.09
C PHE A 1062 -11.52 -16.27 -2.43
N ALA A 1063 -10.50 -16.05 -3.25
CA ALA A 1063 -9.68 -17.14 -3.81
C ALA A 1063 -8.24 -17.19 -3.28
N SER A 1064 -7.83 -16.19 -2.49
CA SER A 1064 -6.50 -16.18 -1.89
C SER A 1064 -6.39 -17.36 -0.94
N PRO A 1065 -5.26 -18.09 -0.96
CA PRO A 1065 -5.00 -19.09 0.05
C PRO A 1065 -5.23 -18.50 1.44
N PRO A 1066 -5.63 -19.32 2.43
CA PRO A 1066 -5.86 -18.89 3.79
C PRO A 1066 -4.52 -18.49 4.43
N SER A 1067 -4.00 -17.33 4.05
CA SER A 1067 -2.81 -16.71 4.63
C SER A 1067 -3.16 -15.83 5.84
N GLY A 1068 -4.45 -15.66 6.14
CA GLY A 1068 -4.95 -14.78 7.19
C GLY A 1068 -4.88 -13.28 6.85
N ILE A 1069 -4.37 -12.91 5.67
CA ILE A 1069 -4.21 -11.48 5.31
C ILE A 1069 -5.54 -10.75 5.09
N ALA A 1070 -6.54 -11.45 4.54
CA ALA A 1070 -7.87 -10.89 4.33
C ALA A 1070 -8.63 -10.73 5.66
N GLU A 1071 -8.41 -11.64 6.62
CA GLU A 1071 -9.01 -11.59 7.96
C GLU A 1071 -8.47 -10.41 8.78
N THR A 1072 -7.27 -9.94 8.47
CA THR A 1072 -6.62 -8.83 9.19
C THR A 1072 -6.88 -7.48 8.54
N THR A 1073 -6.68 -7.36 7.22
CA THR A 1073 -6.86 -6.09 6.51
C THR A 1073 -7.57 -6.29 5.17
N LEU A 1074 -8.84 -6.67 5.23
CA LEU A 1074 -9.65 -6.90 4.03
C LEU A 1074 -9.67 -5.70 3.08
N VAL A 1075 -10.03 -4.52 3.59
CA VAL A 1075 -10.17 -3.31 2.76
C VAL A 1075 -8.81 -2.82 2.28
N GLY A 1076 -7.81 -2.78 3.17
CA GLY A 1076 -6.49 -2.27 2.84
C GLY A 1076 -5.76 -3.16 1.83
N ILE A 1077 -5.85 -4.49 1.94
CA ILE A 1077 -5.20 -5.41 0.99
C ILE A 1077 -5.87 -5.40 -0.38
N ILE A 1078 -7.21 -5.40 -0.43
CA ILE A 1078 -7.96 -5.33 -1.69
C ILE A 1078 -7.66 -4.03 -2.42
N LEU A 1079 -7.75 -2.90 -1.70
CA LEU A 1079 -7.51 -1.58 -2.29
C LEU A 1079 -6.07 -1.47 -2.78
N SER A 1080 -5.08 -1.82 -1.96
CA SER A 1080 -3.67 -1.74 -2.34
C SER A 1080 -3.30 -2.66 -3.51
N ARG A 1081 -3.76 -3.91 -3.53
CA ARG A 1081 -3.41 -4.88 -4.59
C ARG A 1081 -4.19 -4.64 -5.89
N GLY A 1082 -5.47 -4.28 -5.80
CA GLY A 1082 -6.28 -3.93 -6.98
C GLY A 1082 -5.78 -2.67 -7.67
N THR A 1083 -5.49 -1.62 -6.90
CA THR A 1083 -4.89 -0.40 -7.46
C THR A 1083 -3.48 -0.65 -7.97
N ALA A 1084 -2.66 -1.46 -7.30
CA ALA A 1084 -1.30 -1.78 -7.77
C ALA A 1084 -1.30 -2.39 -9.17
N ALA A 1085 -2.18 -3.38 -9.44
CA ALA A 1085 -2.26 -4.01 -10.75
C ALA A 1085 -2.71 -3.02 -11.85
N SER A 1086 -3.67 -2.15 -11.53
CA SER A 1086 -4.14 -1.11 -12.43
C SER A 1086 -3.04 -0.07 -12.71
N VAL A 1087 -2.34 0.37 -11.67
CA VAL A 1087 -1.24 1.34 -11.73
C VAL A 1087 -0.05 0.76 -12.52
N SER A 1088 0.31 -0.50 -12.31
CA SER A 1088 1.36 -1.15 -13.09
C SER A 1088 1.01 -1.19 -14.57
N PHE A 1089 -0.23 -1.53 -14.92
CA PHE A 1089 -0.69 -1.50 -16.31
C PHE A 1089 -0.65 -0.09 -16.88
N MET A 1090 -1.19 0.91 -16.17
CA MET A 1090 -1.21 2.30 -16.65
C MET A 1090 0.19 2.85 -16.88
N PHE A 1091 1.12 2.68 -15.93
CA PHE A 1091 2.49 3.19 -16.07
C PHE A 1091 3.33 2.44 -17.11
N SER A 1092 3.06 1.15 -17.38
CA SER A 1092 3.72 0.45 -18.47
C SER A 1092 3.20 0.89 -19.84
N TYR A 1093 1.87 1.02 -20.00
CA TYR A 1093 1.24 1.27 -21.29
C TYR A 1093 1.14 2.76 -21.66
N ILE A 1094 1.37 3.68 -20.71
CA ILE A 1094 1.50 5.11 -21.02
C ILE A 1094 2.64 5.38 -22.01
N LEU A 1095 3.69 4.56 -22.04
CA LEU A 1095 4.80 4.70 -22.98
C LEU A 1095 4.36 4.57 -24.44
N LEU A 1096 3.36 3.73 -24.73
CA LEU A 1096 2.81 3.55 -26.08
C LEU A 1096 2.23 4.84 -26.64
N THR A 1097 1.70 5.72 -25.79
CA THR A 1097 1.17 7.03 -26.21
C THR A 1097 2.26 8.01 -26.66
N MET A 1098 3.54 7.71 -26.38
CA MET A 1098 4.70 8.54 -26.75
C MET A 1098 5.61 7.88 -27.79
N CYS A 1099 5.23 6.71 -28.33
CA CYS A 1099 5.93 6.05 -29.43
C CYS A 1099 5.68 6.78 -30.77
N ARG A 1100 6.20 7.99 -30.92
CA ARG A 1100 5.90 8.90 -32.05
C ARG A 1100 6.07 8.23 -33.42
N ASN A 1101 7.14 7.47 -33.61
CA ASN A 1101 7.42 6.80 -34.88
C ASN A 1101 6.37 5.72 -35.20
N LEU A 1102 6.02 4.90 -34.19
CA LEU A 1102 4.98 3.88 -34.32
C LEU A 1102 3.60 4.51 -34.55
N ILE A 1103 3.27 5.56 -33.79
CA ILE A 1103 1.99 6.30 -33.94
C ILE A 1103 1.89 6.89 -35.34
N THR A 1104 2.98 7.48 -35.85
CA THR A 1104 3.03 8.06 -37.21
C THR A 1104 2.81 6.98 -38.26
N PHE A 1105 3.46 5.83 -38.11
CA PHE A 1105 3.27 4.68 -39.01
C PHE A 1105 1.81 4.16 -38.98
N LEU A 1106 1.24 3.94 -37.78
CA LEU A 1106 -0.11 3.39 -37.63
C LEU A 1106 -1.21 4.37 -38.08
N ARG A 1107 -0.93 5.68 -38.07
CA ARG A 1107 -1.86 6.75 -38.44
C ARG A 1107 -2.36 6.62 -39.88
N GLU A 1108 -1.52 6.14 -40.80
CA GLU A 1108 -1.85 5.98 -42.22
C GLU A 1108 -2.57 4.65 -42.52
N THR A 1109 -2.65 3.76 -41.55
CA THR A 1109 -3.26 2.43 -41.71
C THR A 1109 -4.77 2.44 -41.44
N PHE A 1110 -5.42 1.29 -41.69
CA PHE A 1110 -6.83 1.09 -41.36
C PHE A 1110 -7.14 1.24 -39.86
N LEU A 1111 -6.15 1.10 -38.97
CA LEU A 1111 -6.33 1.19 -37.51
C LEU A 1111 -6.76 2.60 -37.06
N ASN A 1112 -6.43 3.65 -37.81
CA ASN A 1112 -6.87 5.01 -37.50
C ASN A 1112 -8.41 5.18 -37.59
N ARG A 1113 -9.11 4.24 -38.25
CA ARG A 1113 -10.58 4.18 -38.24
C ARG A 1113 -11.15 3.81 -36.88
N TYR A 1114 -10.39 3.12 -36.04
CA TYR A 1114 -10.81 2.64 -34.73
C TYR A 1114 -10.09 3.35 -33.58
N ILE A 1115 -8.81 3.68 -33.74
CA ILE A 1115 -7.98 4.30 -32.71
C ILE A 1115 -7.62 5.74 -33.13
N PRO A 1116 -7.88 6.77 -32.29
CA PRO A 1116 -7.60 8.16 -32.63
C PRO A 1116 -6.13 8.52 -32.30
N PHE A 1117 -5.20 8.14 -33.18
CA PHE A 1117 -3.76 8.38 -32.98
C PHE A 1117 -3.38 9.87 -32.85
N ASP A 1118 -4.16 10.78 -33.43
CA ASP A 1118 -3.96 12.23 -33.29
C ASP A 1118 -4.15 12.73 -31.85
N ALA A 1119 -4.92 12.01 -31.05
CA ALA A 1119 -5.19 12.34 -29.64
C ALA A 1119 -4.26 11.61 -28.66
N ALA A 1120 -3.18 10.98 -29.13
CA ALA A 1120 -2.28 10.20 -28.27
C ALA A 1120 -1.68 11.02 -27.11
N VAL A 1121 -1.36 12.30 -27.33
CA VAL A 1121 -0.83 13.19 -26.28
C VAL A 1121 -1.90 13.58 -25.25
N ASP A 1122 -3.15 13.75 -25.67
CA ASP A 1122 -4.24 14.00 -24.72
C ASP A 1122 -4.63 12.74 -23.95
N PHE A 1123 -4.59 11.58 -24.62
CA PHE A 1123 -4.76 10.29 -23.97
C PHE A 1123 -3.64 10.00 -22.97
N HIS A 1124 -2.40 10.38 -23.27
CA HIS A 1124 -1.28 10.32 -22.33
C HIS A 1124 -1.58 11.09 -21.03
N ARG A 1125 -2.06 12.33 -21.14
CA ARG A 1125 -2.44 13.15 -19.98
C ARG A 1125 -3.57 12.51 -19.19
N TRP A 1126 -4.56 11.96 -19.88
CA TRP A 1126 -5.67 11.25 -19.25
C TRP A 1126 -5.20 10.02 -18.46
N ILE A 1127 -4.34 9.17 -19.05
CA ILE A 1127 -3.74 8.02 -18.36
C ILE A 1127 -2.94 8.50 -17.14
N ALA A 1128 -2.11 9.53 -17.29
CA ALA A 1128 -1.30 10.06 -16.18
C ALA A 1128 -2.17 10.55 -15.01
N MET A 1129 -3.26 11.29 -15.28
CA MET A 1129 -4.17 11.75 -14.25
C MET A 1129 -4.88 10.58 -13.54
N ALA A 1130 -5.37 9.60 -14.29
CA ALA A 1130 -6.00 8.41 -13.72
C ALA A 1130 -5.01 7.58 -12.88
N ALA A 1131 -3.77 7.41 -13.37
CA ALA A 1131 -2.71 6.69 -12.67
C ALA A 1131 -2.34 7.34 -11.34
N VAL A 1132 -2.26 8.69 -11.29
CA VAL A 1132 -1.99 9.42 -10.04
C VAL A 1132 -3.12 9.20 -9.02
N VAL A 1133 -4.39 9.26 -9.44
CA VAL A 1133 -5.53 9.00 -8.55
C VAL A 1133 -5.46 7.58 -7.97
N LEU A 1134 -5.20 6.59 -8.81
CA LEU A 1134 -5.07 5.20 -8.34
C LEU A 1134 -3.82 4.98 -7.47
N ALA A 1135 -2.73 5.71 -7.72
CA ALA A 1135 -1.53 5.66 -6.88
C ALA A 1135 -1.77 6.27 -5.49
N ILE A 1136 -2.60 7.32 -5.38
CA ILE A 1136 -3.03 7.87 -4.08
C ILE A 1136 -3.87 6.84 -3.32
N LEU A 1137 -4.84 6.21 -3.99
CA LEU A 1137 -5.65 5.15 -3.38
C LEU A 1137 -4.80 3.93 -2.97
N HIS A 1138 -3.81 3.55 -3.79
CA HIS A 1138 -2.84 2.52 -3.46
C HIS A 1138 -2.08 2.84 -2.17
N SER A 1139 -1.58 4.08 -2.07
CA SER A 1139 -0.85 4.57 -0.90
C SER A 1139 -1.74 4.60 0.34
N ALA A 1140 -2.98 5.07 0.21
CA ALA A 1140 -3.96 5.07 1.29
C ALA A 1140 -4.29 3.65 1.79
N GLY A 1141 -4.46 2.68 0.88
CA GLY A 1141 -4.64 1.27 1.24
C GLY A 1141 -3.45 0.72 2.03
N HIS A 1142 -2.22 1.08 1.66
CA HIS A 1142 -1.02 0.70 2.42
C HIS A 1142 -0.91 1.41 3.77
N VAL A 1143 -1.34 2.66 3.90
CA VAL A 1143 -1.37 3.36 5.20
C VAL A 1143 -2.28 2.62 6.18
N VAL A 1144 -3.45 2.16 5.73
CA VAL A 1144 -4.36 1.33 6.54
C VAL A 1144 -3.70 0.00 6.91
N ASN A 1145 -3.07 -0.69 5.95
CA ASN A 1145 -2.33 -1.93 6.21
C ASN A 1145 -1.23 -1.73 7.27
N VAL A 1146 -0.43 -0.67 7.15
CA VAL A 1146 0.66 -0.38 8.09
C VAL A 1146 0.11 -0.12 9.49
N TYR A 1147 -1.00 0.61 9.61
CA TYR A 1147 -1.64 0.80 10.92
C TYR A 1147 -2.09 -0.53 11.52
N ILE A 1148 -2.82 -1.36 10.76
CA ILE A 1148 -3.29 -2.67 11.21
C ILE A 1148 -2.12 -3.57 11.60
N PHE A 1149 -1.05 -3.63 10.80
CA PHE A 1149 0.15 -4.40 11.12
C PHE A 1149 0.87 -3.87 12.36
N SER A 1150 0.76 -2.57 12.66
CA SER A 1150 1.37 -1.97 13.85
C SER A 1150 0.58 -2.25 15.14
N VAL A 1151 -0.69 -2.63 15.04
CA VAL A 1151 -1.54 -3.05 16.18
C VAL A 1151 -1.75 -4.57 16.26
N SER A 1152 -1.16 -5.33 15.34
CA SER A 1152 -1.29 -6.79 15.28
C SER A 1152 -0.20 -7.48 16.10
N PRO A 1153 -0.50 -8.61 16.78
CA PRO A 1153 0.51 -9.36 17.52
C PRO A 1153 1.54 -10.01 16.60
N LEU A 1154 2.72 -10.34 17.15
CA LEU A 1154 3.83 -10.90 16.37
C LEU A 1154 3.48 -12.25 15.73
N SER A 1155 2.69 -13.08 16.43
CA SER A 1155 2.23 -14.37 15.92
C SER A 1155 1.47 -14.25 14.59
N LEU A 1156 0.62 -13.23 14.49
CA LEU A 1156 -0.18 -12.94 13.31
C LEU A 1156 0.70 -12.38 12.18
N LEU A 1157 1.62 -11.47 12.50
CA LEU A 1157 2.58 -10.94 11.52
C LEU A 1157 3.51 -12.02 10.96
N ALA A 1158 3.95 -12.96 11.80
CA ALA A 1158 4.76 -14.10 11.39
C ALA A 1158 3.99 -15.06 10.46
N CYS A 1159 2.68 -15.23 10.63
CA CYS A 1159 1.87 -16.00 9.69
C CYS A 1159 1.68 -15.29 8.34
N ILE A 1160 1.48 -13.97 8.33
CA ILE A 1160 1.31 -13.21 7.08
C ILE A 1160 2.64 -13.03 6.33
N PHE A 1161 3.74 -12.80 7.07
CA PHE A 1161 5.07 -12.53 6.53
C PHE A 1161 6.14 -13.46 7.15
N PRO A 1162 6.08 -14.77 6.90
CA PRO A 1162 6.95 -15.76 7.56
C PRO A 1162 8.44 -15.61 7.24
N SER A 1163 8.78 -14.94 6.13
CA SER A 1163 10.17 -14.64 5.76
C SER A 1163 10.70 -13.36 6.40
N VAL A 1164 9.86 -12.58 7.07
CA VAL A 1164 10.21 -11.26 7.65
C VAL A 1164 10.14 -11.30 9.17
N PHE A 1165 9.11 -11.96 9.72
CA PHE A 1165 8.91 -12.08 11.15
C PHE A 1165 8.95 -13.55 11.56
N VAL A 1166 9.58 -13.80 12.70
CA VAL A 1166 9.54 -15.10 13.38
C VAL A 1166 8.85 -14.88 14.71
N ASN A 1167 7.93 -15.79 15.06
CA ASN A 1167 7.27 -15.77 16.35
C ASN A 1167 8.12 -16.51 17.38
N ASP A 1168 8.88 -15.73 18.13
CA ASP A 1168 9.70 -16.13 19.27
C ASP A 1168 9.01 -15.81 20.61
N GLY A 1169 7.74 -15.40 20.60
CA GLY A 1169 7.03 -14.92 21.79
C GLY A 1169 7.35 -13.48 22.19
N TYR A 1170 8.19 -12.76 21.42
CA TYR A 1170 8.50 -11.37 21.66
C TYR A 1170 7.36 -10.44 21.23
N ASP A 1171 6.40 -10.18 22.12
CA ASP A 1171 5.35 -9.23 21.83
C ASP A 1171 5.83 -7.76 21.99
N ARG A 1172 5.98 -7.08 20.84
CA ARG A 1172 6.46 -5.69 20.71
C ARG A 1172 5.41 -4.66 21.14
N GLY A 1173 5.08 -4.57 22.43
CA GLY A 1173 4.56 -3.32 23.00
C GLY A 1173 5.61 -2.20 23.00
N ALA A 1174 5.21 -0.94 23.17
CA ALA A 1174 6.16 0.17 23.36
C ALA A 1174 7.16 -0.13 24.50
N PRO A 1175 8.42 0.35 24.41
CA PRO A 1175 9.36 0.20 25.50
C PRO A 1175 8.84 0.91 26.76
N ALA A 1176 9.04 0.30 27.92
CA ALA A 1176 8.89 0.99 29.19
C ALA A 1176 9.69 2.31 29.17
N PRO A 1177 9.21 3.39 29.80
CA PRO A 1177 9.86 4.69 29.75
C PRO A 1177 11.28 4.60 30.34
N GLY A 1178 12.29 4.51 29.49
CA GLY A 1178 13.69 4.41 29.91
C GLY A 1178 14.67 3.76 28.93
N SER A 1179 14.24 2.91 28.00
CA SER A 1179 15.16 2.25 27.07
C SER A 1179 15.21 2.96 25.70
N ARG A 1180 16.24 3.76 25.46
CA ARG A 1180 16.58 4.26 24.12
C ARG A 1180 17.20 3.12 23.30
N HIS A 1181 16.38 2.43 22.51
CA HIS A 1181 16.88 1.61 21.40
C HIS A 1181 16.41 2.23 20.09
N HIS A 1182 17.39 2.78 19.35
CA HIS A 1182 17.19 3.28 18.00
C HIS A 1182 16.89 2.10 17.07
N VAL A 1183 15.69 2.07 16.50
CA VAL A 1183 15.37 1.15 15.41
C VAL A 1183 16.06 1.66 14.15
N HIS A 1184 17.14 0.99 13.73
CA HIS A 1184 17.59 1.06 12.35
C HIS A 1184 16.60 0.26 11.50
N LEU A 1185 15.62 0.97 10.91
CA LEU A 1185 14.95 0.48 9.71
C LEU A 1185 15.99 0.46 8.59
N CYS A 1186 16.66 -0.67 8.39
CA CYS A 1186 17.38 -0.95 7.17
C CYS A 1186 16.36 -1.03 6.03
N LEU A 1187 16.08 0.11 5.40
CA LEU A 1187 15.52 0.15 4.06
C LEU A 1187 16.46 -0.65 3.15
N PRO A 1188 15.98 -1.68 2.41
CA PRO A 1188 16.81 -2.35 1.44
C PRO A 1188 17.26 -1.31 0.38
N PRO A 1189 18.52 -1.35 -0.09
CA PRO A 1189 18.98 -0.42 -1.09
C PRO A 1189 18.16 -0.61 -2.37
N LEU A 1190 17.57 0.49 -2.86
CA LEU A 1190 16.93 0.57 -4.17
C LEU A 1190 17.93 0.08 -5.25
N PRO A 1191 17.53 -0.83 -6.17
CA PRO A 1191 18.39 -1.20 -7.28
C PRO A 1191 18.51 0.00 -8.24
N ALA A 1192 19.74 0.48 -8.44
CA ALA A 1192 20.04 1.49 -9.44
C ALA A 1192 19.75 0.96 -10.86
N PRO A 1193 19.18 1.78 -11.77
CA PRO A 1193 18.88 1.32 -13.11
C PRO A 1193 20.16 1.14 -13.93
N GLN A 1194 20.38 -0.08 -14.43
CA GLN A 1194 21.38 -0.38 -15.46
C GLN A 1194 20.93 0.22 -16.80
N LEU A 1195 21.80 1.02 -17.42
CA LEU A 1195 21.70 1.51 -18.80
C LEU A 1195 22.39 0.50 -19.75
N PRO A 1196 21.83 0.18 -20.94
CA PRO A 1196 22.41 -0.79 -21.87
C PRO A 1196 23.45 -0.16 -22.82
N GLY A 1197 24.41 -0.99 -23.25
CA GLY A 1197 25.73 -0.64 -23.80
C GLY A 1197 25.83 -0.26 -25.30
N LEU A 1198 27.07 -0.04 -25.76
CA LEU A 1198 27.63 -0.27 -27.12
C LEU A 1198 29.15 0.08 -27.07
N LEU A 1199 30.08 -0.89 -27.01
CA LEU A 1199 30.80 -1.60 -28.10
C LEU A 1199 32.06 -0.87 -28.63
N VAL A 1200 33.25 -1.50 -28.46
CA VAL A 1200 34.26 -1.88 -29.48
C VAL A 1200 35.64 -2.20 -28.81
N ASP A 1201 36.09 -3.43 -29.03
CA ASP A 1201 37.38 -4.12 -28.71
C ASP A 1201 38.53 -3.77 -29.71
N PRO A 1202 39.80 -4.30 -29.68
CA PRO A 1202 40.66 -4.96 -28.66
C PRO A 1202 42.19 -4.48 -28.72
N PRO A 1203 43.27 -5.30 -28.54
CA PRO A 1203 44.19 -5.43 -27.38
C PRO A 1203 45.70 -5.17 -27.78
N PRO A 1204 46.80 -5.80 -27.25
CA PRO A 1204 47.11 -6.52 -25.99
C PRO A 1204 48.45 -6.05 -25.31
N LEU A 1205 48.82 -6.61 -24.14
CA LEU A 1205 50.16 -7.19 -23.79
C LEU A 1205 50.45 -7.24 -22.27
N HIS A 1206 50.54 -8.46 -21.74
CA HIS A 1206 51.38 -8.87 -20.59
C HIS A 1206 52.89 -8.70 -20.94
N PRO A 1207 53.91 -8.83 -20.03
CA PRO A 1207 53.99 -9.61 -18.77
C PRO A 1207 54.74 -8.92 -17.58
N ALA A 1208 54.51 -9.30 -16.32
CA ALA A 1208 55.32 -10.15 -15.41
C ALA A 1208 56.64 -9.59 -14.79
N LEU A 1209 56.75 -9.84 -13.47
CA LEU A 1209 57.92 -10.27 -12.67
C LEU A 1209 58.99 -9.28 -12.13
N CYS A 1210 59.22 -9.43 -10.80
CA CYS A 1210 60.48 -9.31 -10.04
C CYS A 1210 61.18 -7.94 -9.94
N ALA A 1211 61.99 -7.60 -8.94
CA ALA A 1211 62.28 -8.02 -7.58
C ALA A 1211 63.33 -7.00 -7.06
N ALA A 1212 63.37 -6.78 -5.74
CA ALA A 1212 64.53 -6.39 -4.92
C ALA A 1212 65.41 -5.17 -5.33
N HIS A 1213 65.60 -4.23 -4.38
CA HIS A 1213 66.90 -4.03 -3.72
C HIS A 1213 66.86 -2.96 -2.62
N HIS A 1214 67.17 -3.37 -1.39
CA HIS A 1214 68.36 -2.99 -0.61
C HIS A 1214 68.30 -1.66 0.18
N SER A 1215 68.16 -1.86 1.50
CA SER A 1215 69.25 -1.64 2.48
C SER A 1215 69.25 -0.37 3.33
N ARG A 1216 69.48 -0.66 4.63
CA ARG A 1216 70.09 0.17 5.68
C ARG A 1216 69.24 1.30 6.26
N GLN A 1217 69.26 1.55 7.57
CA GLN A 1217 69.66 0.80 8.77
C GLN A 1217 69.34 1.75 9.94
N LEU A 1218 69.00 1.15 11.08
CA LEU A 1218 69.26 1.63 12.45
C LEU A 1218 68.34 2.69 13.09
N ARG A 1219 67.59 2.17 14.11
CA ARG A 1219 67.51 2.60 15.53
C ARG A 1219 66.95 4.01 15.80
N SER A 1220 66.05 4.26 16.76
CA SER A 1220 65.71 3.57 18.00
C SER A 1220 64.40 4.17 18.58
N ASP A 1221 63.50 3.30 19.03
CA ASP A 1221 62.71 3.28 20.29
C ASP A 1221 63.00 4.35 21.38
N PRO A 1222 62.21 4.48 22.48
CA PRO A 1222 60.77 4.23 22.71
C PRO A 1222 60.11 5.23 23.74
N THR A 1223 58.93 4.86 24.27
CA THR A 1223 58.38 5.07 25.64
C THR A 1223 57.43 6.25 25.99
N ALA A 1224 56.26 5.81 26.50
CA ALA A 1224 55.18 6.40 27.33
C ALA A 1224 55.69 7.17 28.59
N PRO A 1225 54.88 7.86 29.48
CA PRO A 1225 53.55 7.45 30.01
C PRO A 1225 52.54 8.57 30.48
N PHE A 1226 51.30 8.12 30.84
CA PHE A 1226 50.30 8.52 31.89
C PHE A 1226 50.48 9.81 32.77
N PRO A 1227 49.50 10.30 33.60
CA PRO A 1227 48.05 10.00 33.79
C PRO A 1227 47.11 11.21 34.22
N HIS A 1228 45.83 10.88 34.47
CA HIS A 1228 44.91 11.32 35.57
C HIS A 1228 44.11 12.67 35.63
N LEU A 1229 42.78 12.48 35.73
CA LEU A 1229 41.78 13.03 36.70
C LEU A 1229 41.29 14.51 36.64
N LEU A 1230 40.01 14.67 36.25
CA LEU A 1230 38.84 15.39 36.87
C LEU A 1230 39.02 16.74 37.64
N PRO A 1231 37.98 17.59 37.87
CA PRO A 1231 36.54 17.55 37.55
C PRO A 1231 35.92 18.91 37.05
N GLY A 1232 34.59 18.97 36.83
CA GLY A 1232 33.80 20.15 37.24
C GLY A 1232 32.97 20.93 36.20
N ALA A 1233 31.69 20.56 36.09
CA ALA A 1233 30.48 21.40 36.09
C ALA A 1233 30.31 22.70 35.25
N SER A 1234 29.19 22.71 34.52
CA SER A 1234 28.12 23.74 34.48
C SER A 1234 27.92 24.59 33.21
N THR A 1235 26.81 24.24 32.51
CA THR A 1235 25.69 25.10 32.07
C THR A 1235 25.79 26.14 30.93
N TYR A 1236 24.81 26.03 30.02
CA TYR A 1236 23.95 27.05 29.35
C TYR A 1236 24.06 27.33 27.83
N LEU A 1237 22.95 26.99 27.14
CA LEU A 1237 22.10 27.74 26.16
C LEU A 1237 22.53 28.04 24.69
N CYS A 1238 21.57 27.67 23.80
CA CYS A 1238 21.06 28.30 22.55
C CYS A 1238 22.03 28.71 21.43
N GLY A 1239 21.74 28.67 20.13
CA GLY A 1239 20.56 28.44 19.25
C GLY A 1239 21.05 28.70 17.80
N GLY A 1240 20.35 28.35 16.71
CA GLY A 1240 19.04 27.72 16.51
C GLY A 1240 18.91 27.22 15.06
#